data_AF-A0A1M4UMS4-F1
#
_entry.id   AF-A0A1M4UMS4-F1
#
_cell.length_a   1.000
_cell.length_b   1.000
_cell.length_c   1.000
_cell.angle_alpha   90.00
_cell.angle_beta   90.00
_cell.angle_gamma   90.00
#
_symmetry.space_group_name_H-M   'P 1'
#
loop_
_entity.id
_entity.type
_entity.pdbx_description
1 polymer ?
#
loop_
_entity_poly.entity_id
_entity_poly.type
_entity_poly.pdbx_seq_one_letter_code
_entity_poly.pdbx_strand_id
1 'polypeptide(L)'
;MIGGNIIKDKGDEIVKLNFDSFKINMPELNFDNTEKLSPMKDYIGQKRAYEAILMGLEIEQKTHNIFITGPVNTGRRTFAKNILSKYSTNKKTPRDYVYVFNFKDSMKPKAISLKSGTSKIFKKELEETVEMSFNALKKGLEGEDFSKKRTQLEQEYLFERKKIWEELKTQVEKLGFKLQFTSNGAVTIPVYEGKELTDEEYDKLPDEVKNQYEEKTTILRQLMEKTMVKITEMDKNYREELRNLEKYWALFTISGIFEELLKTYNDNSDIIEYLNEIKNDISENFPEILSDENLQKYYKKKYSVNIIIDNSAISGAPVIEATDPTYSSLIGKIEYISQMGVLKTDFTMIKPGLLHKANGGYLILDAEKILKSSYVWETLKNALMNEEIKIENLEGKIGLSVVHTLEPDPIPLNIKVIMIGEEWMYELLYSYDPDFKKLFNIKVPFDTEIELNKENAEYFSMFVKNIIKENNLKDFTKKAIEELIKYSCRLNGKNDKISAKFGLLKNIILESNYISERYSDTIPYVDGNSVKEAIKKHENMFSLYKDKIMESIKDGQLILETKGKKIGQINGLTVMEVDSYSFGVPVKITAKVYSAKQAGLLDIQRDADLSGKIHRKSTMIIENYFYSKYHLDEHMVFSASISFEQVYSMLEGDSASLAEVLSLISAVSQIPINQNIAVTGSIDQNGNIQPVGGIIEKVEGFYNVCKIQGLTGEQGVIIPCQNIKNLVLNDEVEEAIINGKFHIYSVKNVDEAIEIMTGIKAGKIDEHGNFEKDSVNYQVLEGIKRLKHLHPTKKRFLFFK
;
A
#
# COMPACT_ATOMS: atom_id res chain seq x y z
N MET A 1 -19.54 -56.90 5.80
CA MET A 1 -18.61 -57.77 6.56
C MET A 1 -17.19 -57.42 6.14
N ILE A 2 -16.49 -56.66 6.97
CA ILE A 2 -15.06 -56.69 7.31
C ILE A 2 -15.03 -55.72 8.49
N GLY A 3 -14.96 -56.30 9.69
CA GLY A 3 -14.89 -55.57 10.95
C GLY A 3 -13.44 -55.20 11.23
N GLY A 4 -13.18 -53.91 11.42
CA GLY A 4 -12.06 -53.44 12.22
C GLY A 4 -12.59 -53.06 13.59
N ASN A 5 -12.40 -53.94 14.57
CA ASN A 5 -12.73 -53.68 15.96
C ASN A 5 -11.91 -52.48 16.44
N ILE A 6 -12.60 -51.36 16.67
CA ILE A 6 -12.13 -50.35 17.61
C ILE A 6 -12.25 -51.01 18.97
N ILE A 7 -11.12 -51.48 19.50
CA ILE A 7 -11.01 -51.90 20.90
C ILE A 7 -11.17 -50.61 21.72
N LYS A 8 -12.40 -50.36 22.17
CA LYS A 8 -12.65 -49.46 23.30
C LYS A 8 -12.46 -50.29 24.57
N ASP A 9 -11.24 -50.32 25.08
CA ASP A 9 -10.99 -50.70 26.46
C ASP A 9 -10.69 -49.46 27.31
N LYS A 10 -11.17 -49.49 28.55
CA LYS A 10 -11.12 -48.40 29.51
C LYS A 10 -9.74 -48.34 30.19
N GLY A 11 -9.10 -47.17 30.18
CA GLY A 11 -8.03 -46.79 31.11
C GLY A 11 -6.74 -46.33 30.41
N ASP A 12 -6.30 -45.09 30.72
CA ASP A 12 -4.91 -44.59 30.69
C ASP A 12 -3.94 -45.23 29.66
N GLU A 13 -4.30 -45.31 28.36
CA GLU A 13 -3.34 -45.76 27.34
C GLU A 13 -2.53 -44.58 26.78
N ILE A 14 -1.21 -44.70 26.93
CA ILE A 14 -0.18 -43.94 26.23
C ILE A 14 -0.45 -43.99 24.72
N VAL A 15 -0.68 -42.83 24.10
CA VAL A 15 -1.11 -42.77 22.69
C VAL A 15 0.11 -42.73 21.77
N LYS A 16 0.51 -43.90 21.27
CA LYS A 16 1.37 -44.02 20.09
C LYS A 16 0.54 -43.70 18.84
N LEU A 17 0.93 -42.66 18.11
CA LEU A 17 0.19 -42.21 16.94
C LEU A 17 0.45 -43.10 15.74
N ASN A 18 -0.60 -43.38 14.97
CA ASN A 18 -0.50 -43.93 13.62
C ASN A 18 -0.62 -42.81 12.58
N PHE A 19 -0.24 -43.09 11.33
CA PHE A 19 -0.34 -42.12 10.23
C PHE A 19 -1.77 -41.57 10.06
N ASP A 20 -2.79 -42.43 10.21
CA ASP A 20 -4.20 -42.03 10.10
C ASP A 20 -4.63 -40.99 11.14
N SER A 21 -3.91 -40.86 12.27
CA SER A 21 -4.22 -39.90 13.34
C SER A 21 -3.95 -38.45 12.96
N PHE A 22 -3.03 -38.21 12.03
CA PHE A 22 -2.61 -36.87 11.62
C PHE A 22 -2.58 -36.65 10.10
N LYS A 23 -2.97 -37.66 9.30
CA LYS A 23 -3.07 -37.50 7.85
C LYS A 23 -3.95 -36.30 7.46
N ILE A 24 -3.58 -35.66 6.36
CA ILE A 24 -4.42 -34.64 5.73
C ILE A 24 -5.66 -35.33 5.14
N ASN A 25 -6.83 -34.94 5.62
CA ASN A 25 -8.10 -35.41 5.08
C ASN A 25 -8.40 -34.64 3.78
N MET A 26 -7.84 -35.12 2.66
CA MET A 26 -7.97 -34.48 1.36
C MET A 26 -9.43 -34.54 0.86
N PRO A 27 -10.07 -33.39 0.56
CA PRO A 27 -11.40 -33.37 -0.04
C PRO A 27 -11.40 -33.97 -1.44
N GLU A 28 -12.52 -34.58 -1.85
CA GLU A 28 -12.67 -35.14 -3.18
C GLU A 28 -12.76 -34.04 -4.25
N LEU A 29 -11.77 -34.03 -5.16
CA LEU A 29 -11.74 -33.15 -6.33
C LEU A 29 -12.34 -33.85 -7.57
N ASN A 30 -13.36 -33.24 -8.17
CA ASN A 30 -14.16 -33.80 -9.26
C ASN A 30 -13.63 -33.46 -10.67
N PHE A 31 -12.32 -33.61 -10.89
CA PHE A 31 -11.69 -33.41 -12.20
C PHE A 31 -10.40 -34.24 -12.32
N ASP A 32 -9.99 -34.58 -13.55
CA ASP A 32 -8.73 -35.29 -13.79
C ASP A 32 -7.53 -34.34 -13.91
N ASN A 33 -7.76 -33.15 -14.48
CA ASN A 33 -6.78 -32.09 -14.67
C ASN A 33 -7.45 -30.70 -14.68
N THR A 34 -6.64 -29.63 -14.66
CA THR A 34 -7.13 -28.26 -14.62
C THR A 34 -7.59 -27.71 -15.97
N GLU A 35 -7.53 -28.48 -17.07
CA GLU A 35 -7.83 -27.99 -18.43
C GLU A 35 -9.26 -27.44 -18.53
N LYS A 36 -10.22 -28.20 -17.98
CA LYS A 36 -11.66 -27.87 -17.98
C LYS A 36 -12.07 -26.94 -16.84
N LEU A 37 -11.16 -26.54 -15.95
CA LEU A 37 -11.50 -25.62 -14.87
C LEU A 37 -11.65 -24.19 -15.39
N SER A 38 -12.68 -23.52 -14.90
CA SER A 38 -12.84 -22.09 -15.12
C SER A 38 -11.91 -21.31 -14.17
N PRO A 39 -11.29 -20.21 -14.65
CA PRO A 39 -10.57 -19.27 -13.79
C PRO A 39 -11.40 -18.83 -12.60
N MET A 40 -10.75 -18.65 -11.46
CA MET A 40 -11.41 -18.14 -10.27
C MET A 40 -11.91 -16.73 -10.49
N LYS A 41 -13.22 -16.53 -10.30
CA LYS A 41 -13.84 -15.20 -10.31
C LYS A 41 -14.04 -14.65 -8.90
N ASP A 42 -14.02 -15.48 -7.86
CA ASP A 42 -14.33 -15.09 -6.48
C ASP A 42 -13.09 -15.15 -5.56
N TYR A 43 -13.29 -15.26 -4.25
CA TYR A 43 -12.24 -15.24 -3.21
C TYR A 43 -12.06 -16.61 -2.57
N ILE A 44 -10.84 -16.94 -2.11
CA ILE A 44 -10.55 -18.21 -1.40
C ILE A 44 -10.47 -17.93 0.09
N GLY A 45 -11.33 -18.52 0.92
CA GLY A 45 -11.22 -18.46 2.38
C GLY A 45 -11.34 -17.07 3.04
N GLN A 46 -11.47 -16.00 2.26
CA GLN A 46 -11.51 -14.61 2.74
C GLN A 46 -12.94 -14.06 2.89
N LYS A 47 -13.87 -14.87 3.41
CA LYS A 47 -15.30 -14.50 3.53
C LYS A 47 -15.50 -13.20 4.32
N ARG A 48 -14.83 -13.08 5.47
CA ARG A 48 -14.89 -11.86 6.30
C ARG A 48 -14.36 -10.63 5.55
N ALA A 49 -13.25 -10.77 4.83
CA ALA A 49 -12.70 -9.68 4.03
C ALA A 49 -13.67 -9.27 2.90
N TYR A 50 -14.30 -10.26 2.27
CA TYR A 50 -15.27 -10.05 1.20
C TYR A 50 -16.53 -9.32 1.68
N GLU A 51 -17.11 -9.74 2.81
CA GLU A 51 -18.26 -9.05 3.40
C GLU A 51 -17.90 -7.62 3.83
N ALA A 52 -16.74 -7.42 4.45
CA ALA A 52 -16.29 -6.11 4.91
C ALA A 52 -16.02 -5.13 3.75
N ILE A 53 -15.38 -5.59 2.66
CA ILE A 53 -15.13 -4.72 1.51
C ILE A 53 -16.44 -4.38 0.79
N LEU A 54 -17.36 -5.34 0.62
CA LEU A 54 -18.66 -5.07 0.00
C LEU A 54 -19.46 -4.03 0.82
N MET A 55 -19.54 -4.20 2.14
CA MET A 55 -20.15 -3.21 3.02
C MET A 55 -19.51 -1.83 2.83
N GLY A 56 -18.18 -1.74 2.82
CA GLY A 56 -17.47 -0.47 2.62
C GLY A 56 -17.72 0.18 1.25
N LEU A 57 -17.99 -0.62 0.21
CA LEU A 57 -18.31 -0.14 -1.13
C LEU A 57 -19.77 0.31 -1.26
N GLU A 58 -20.69 -0.29 -0.49
CA GLU A 58 -22.10 0.08 -0.44
C GLU A 58 -22.36 1.39 0.33
N ILE A 59 -21.51 1.69 1.31
CA ILE A 59 -21.60 2.93 2.09
C ILE A 59 -21.13 4.13 1.24
N GLU A 60 -22.05 5.03 0.90
CA GLU A 60 -21.76 6.20 0.06
C GLU A 60 -21.05 7.34 0.81
N GLN A 61 -21.08 7.34 2.15
CA GLN A 61 -20.40 8.34 2.97
C GLN A 61 -18.89 8.35 2.69
N LYS A 62 -18.35 9.55 2.44
CA LYS A 62 -16.96 9.77 2.03
C LYS A 62 -15.93 9.51 3.15
N THR A 63 -16.38 9.51 4.40
CA THR A 63 -15.61 9.15 5.59
C THR A 63 -15.35 7.65 5.70
N HIS A 64 -16.00 6.81 4.91
CA HIS A 64 -15.87 5.35 4.99
C HIS A 64 -14.92 4.84 3.91
N ASN A 65 -13.67 5.30 3.94
CA ASN A 65 -12.62 4.67 3.14
C ASN A 65 -12.22 3.33 3.75
N ILE A 66 -11.61 2.49 2.91
CA ILE A 66 -11.34 1.09 3.22
C ILE A 66 -9.85 0.91 3.46
N PHE A 67 -9.49 0.22 4.54
CA PHE A 67 -8.13 -0.23 4.78
C PHE A 67 -8.08 -1.76 4.82
N ILE A 68 -7.37 -2.36 3.88
CA ILE A 68 -7.17 -3.81 3.78
C ILE A 68 -5.90 -4.17 4.54
N THR A 69 -6.05 -4.91 5.64
CA THR A 69 -4.94 -5.39 6.47
C THR A 69 -4.57 -6.84 6.16
N GLY A 70 -3.31 -7.18 6.34
CA GLY A 70 -2.82 -8.57 6.28
C GLY A 70 -1.35 -8.65 5.88
N PRO A 71 -0.72 -9.84 5.95
CA PRO A 71 0.68 -10.00 5.60
C PRO A 71 0.99 -9.73 4.13
N VAL A 72 2.25 -9.45 3.80
CA VAL A 72 2.72 -9.36 2.41
C VAL A 72 2.46 -10.68 1.65
N ASN A 73 2.31 -10.60 0.32
CA ASN A 73 2.14 -11.76 -0.56
C ASN A 73 0.88 -12.63 -0.33
N THR A 74 -0.16 -12.07 0.30
CA THR A 74 -1.48 -12.71 0.52
C THR A 74 -2.53 -12.38 -0.54
N GLY A 75 -2.17 -11.70 -1.62
CA GLY A 75 -3.09 -11.41 -2.73
C GLY A 75 -4.09 -10.26 -2.48
N ARG A 76 -3.93 -9.47 -1.40
CA ARG A 76 -4.80 -8.32 -1.03
C ARG A 76 -5.10 -7.37 -2.20
N ARG A 77 -4.07 -7.03 -2.97
CA ARG A 77 -4.16 -6.12 -4.13
C ARG A 77 -4.97 -6.71 -5.27
N THR A 78 -4.73 -7.97 -5.62
CA THR A 78 -5.49 -8.70 -6.66
C THR A 78 -6.96 -8.83 -6.24
N PHE A 79 -7.22 -9.15 -4.98
CA PHE A 79 -8.58 -9.21 -4.43
C PHE A 79 -9.32 -7.88 -4.55
N ALA A 80 -8.72 -6.77 -4.10
CA ALA A 80 -9.32 -5.45 -4.19
C ALA A 80 -9.66 -5.10 -5.64
N LYS A 81 -8.70 -5.30 -6.56
CA LYS A 81 -8.88 -5.01 -7.99
C LYS A 81 -9.98 -5.83 -8.64
N ASN A 82 -10.07 -7.13 -8.32
CA ASN A 82 -11.08 -8.02 -8.89
C ASN A 82 -12.49 -7.68 -8.41
N ILE A 83 -12.65 -7.28 -7.15
CA ILE A 83 -13.94 -6.84 -6.61
C ILE A 83 -14.34 -5.49 -7.19
N LEU A 84 -13.41 -4.53 -7.20
CA LEU A 84 -13.65 -3.19 -7.70
C LEU A 84 -13.99 -3.18 -9.18
N SER A 85 -13.34 -4.00 -10.02
CA SER A 85 -13.65 -4.05 -11.46
C SER A 85 -15.07 -4.56 -11.75
N LYS A 86 -15.56 -5.54 -10.96
CA LYS A 86 -16.95 -6.00 -11.05
C LYS A 86 -17.92 -4.94 -10.55
N TYR A 87 -17.62 -4.33 -9.40
CA TYR A 87 -18.51 -3.38 -8.75
C TYR A 87 -18.61 -2.04 -9.50
N SER A 88 -17.52 -1.59 -10.10
CA SER A 88 -17.45 -0.30 -10.80
C SER A 88 -18.23 -0.26 -12.10
N THR A 89 -18.38 -1.41 -12.78
CA THR A 89 -19.11 -1.53 -14.06
C THR A 89 -20.59 -1.17 -13.91
N ASN A 90 -21.18 -1.39 -12.72
CA ASN A 90 -22.60 -1.11 -12.45
C ASN A 90 -22.85 0.33 -11.93
N LYS A 91 -21.80 1.14 -11.76
CA LYS A 91 -21.93 2.53 -11.30
C LYS A 91 -22.11 3.48 -12.49
N LYS A 92 -22.60 4.69 -12.23
CA LYS A 92 -22.73 5.74 -13.25
C LYS A 92 -21.34 6.29 -13.60
N THR A 93 -21.07 6.48 -14.89
CA THR A 93 -19.83 7.14 -15.32
C THR A 93 -19.78 8.59 -14.84
N PRO A 94 -18.68 9.05 -14.21
CA PRO A 94 -18.60 10.38 -13.64
C PRO A 94 -18.49 11.49 -14.70
N ARG A 95 -18.71 12.73 -14.26
CA ARG A 95 -18.59 13.93 -15.09
C ARG A 95 -17.16 14.15 -15.54
N ASP A 96 -17.01 14.75 -16.71
CA ASP A 96 -15.72 15.27 -17.19
C ASP A 96 -15.45 16.63 -16.53
N TYR A 97 -14.19 17.02 -16.45
CA TYR A 97 -13.78 18.33 -15.94
C TYR A 97 -12.69 18.94 -16.81
N VAL A 98 -12.82 20.25 -17.03
CA VAL A 98 -11.87 21.04 -17.80
C VAL A 98 -11.53 22.33 -17.06
N TYR A 99 -10.33 22.86 -17.27
CA TYR A 99 -10.00 24.25 -16.95
C TYR A 99 -10.11 25.12 -18.19
N VAL A 100 -10.66 26.31 -17.97
CA VAL A 100 -10.77 27.37 -18.97
C VAL A 100 -10.12 28.65 -18.48
N PHE A 101 -9.82 29.55 -19.41
CA PHE A 101 -9.31 30.87 -19.06
C PHE A 101 -10.37 31.67 -18.31
N ASN A 102 -9.96 32.35 -17.24
CA ASN A 102 -10.83 33.24 -16.49
C ASN A 102 -10.57 34.68 -16.95
N PHE A 103 -11.57 35.29 -17.59
CA PHE A 103 -11.48 36.64 -18.15
C PHE A 103 -11.46 37.74 -17.08
N LYS A 104 -11.90 37.44 -15.85
CA LYS A 104 -11.90 38.37 -14.72
C LYS A 104 -10.56 38.35 -13.98
N ASP A 105 -9.95 37.17 -13.84
CA ASP A 105 -8.62 36.98 -13.24
C ASP A 105 -7.85 35.86 -13.95
N SER A 106 -6.86 36.23 -14.77
CA SER A 106 -6.07 35.28 -15.57
C SER A 106 -5.24 34.30 -14.73
N MET A 107 -4.99 34.62 -13.45
CA MET A 107 -4.23 33.75 -12.54
C MET A 107 -5.11 32.68 -11.89
N LYS A 108 -6.44 32.75 -12.05
CA LYS A 108 -7.40 31.80 -11.46
C LYS A 108 -8.22 31.07 -12.51
N PRO A 109 -7.64 30.06 -13.22
CA PRO A 109 -8.37 29.26 -14.20
C PRO A 109 -9.66 28.66 -13.63
N LYS A 110 -10.78 28.81 -14.36
CA LYS A 110 -12.10 28.36 -13.91
C LYS A 110 -12.31 26.89 -14.24
N ALA A 111 -12.79 26.10 -13.28
CA ALA A 111 -13.13 24.70 -13.50
C ALA A 111 -14.57 24.58 -14.01
N ILE A 112 -14.80 23.82 -15.08
CA ILE A 112 -16.13 23.56 -15.65
C ILE A 112 -16.37 22.06 -15.70
N SER A 113 -17.52 21.62 -15.16
CA SER A 113 -17.97 20.23 -15.25
C SER A 113 -18.76 19.99 -16.53
N LEU A 114 -18.55 18.86 -17.21
CA LEU A 114 -19.31 18.45 -18.40
C LEU A 114 -19.94 17.07 -18.21
N LYS A 115 -20.87 16.71 -19.10
CA LYS A 115 -21.39 15.34 -19.18
C LYS A 115 -20.23 14.38 -19.48
N SER A 116 -20.32 13.17 -18.95
CA SER A 116 -19.32 12.12 -19.15
C SER A 116 -18.98 11.93 -20.63
N GLY A 117 -17.69 11.96 -20.96
CA GLY A 117 -17.17 11.70 -22.30
C GLY A 117 -17.41 12.79 -23.34
N THR A 118 -17.85 13.98 -22.93
CA THR A 118 -18.13 15.11 -23.84
C THR A 118 -17.00 16.16 -23.90
N SER A 119 -16.01 16.10 -23.01
CA SER A 119 -14.92 17.09 -22.94
C SER A 119 -14.13 17.24 -24.24
N LYS A 120 -13.80 16.14 -24.92
CA LYS A 120 -13.10 16.16 -26.21
C LYS A 120 -13.96 16.75 -27.34
N ILE A 121 -15.26 16.44 -27.31
CA ILE A 121 -16.22 16.95 -28.30
C ILE A 121 -16.33 18.47 -28.13
N PHE A 122 -16.60 18.93 -26.90
CA PHE A 122 -16.68 20.35 -26.58
C PHE A 122 -15.42 21.11 -26.96
N LYS A 123 -14.23 20.56 -26.63
CA LYS A 123 -12.96 21.18 -27.00
C LYS A 123 -12.84 21.36 -28.52
N LYS A 124 -13.15 20.33 -29.30
CA LYS A 124 -13.08 20.37 -30.76
C LYS A 124 -14.08 21.36 -31.35
N GLU A 125 -15.34 21.30 -30.92
CA GLU A 125 -16.39 22.22 -31.37
C GLU A 125 -16.05 23.68 -31.06
N LEU A 126 -15.47 23.94 -29.90
CA LEU A 126 -15.03 25.29 -29.52
C LEU A 126 -13.85 25.77 -30.38
N GLU A 127 -12.85 24.92 -30.60
CA GLU A 127 -11.70 25.25 -31.46
C GLU A 127 -12.16 25.57 -32.89
N GLU A 128 -13.10 24.79 -33.44
CA GLU A 128 -13.71 25.04 -34.75
C GLU A 128 -14.53 26.35 -34.76
N THR A 129 -15.33 26.61 -33.72
CA THR A 129 -16.12 27.85 -33.58
C THR A 129 -15.23 29.10 -33.53
N VAL A 130 -14.12 29.04 -32.80
CA VAL A 130 -13.14 30.13 -32.72
C VAL A 130 -12.46 30.35 -34.08
N GLU A 131 -12.06 29.28 -34.77
CA GLU A 131 -11.45 29.36 -36.10
C GLU A 131 -12.43 29.97 -37.12
N MET A 132 -13.68 29.52 -37.12
CA MET A 132 -14.74 30.05 -37.97
C MET A 132 -14.99 31.54 -37.68
N SER A 133 -14.97 31.93 -36.41
CA SER A 133 -15.14 33.33 -36.00
C SER A 133 -14.03 34.23 -36.54
N PHE A 134 -12.76 33.82 -36.44
CA PHE A 134 -11.65 34.60 -36.96
C PHE A 134 -11.70 34.75 -38.48
N ASN A 135 -12.04 33.66 -39.18
CA ASN A 135 -12.20 33.67 -40.64
C ASN A 135 -13.39 34.54 -41.08
N ALA A 136 -14.52 34.49 -40.36
CA ALA A 136 -15.69 35.30 -40.63
C ALA A 136 -15.43 36.79 -40.40
N LEU A 137 -14.72 37.16 -39.32
CA LEU A 137 -14.34 38.54 -39.02
C LEU A 137 -13.36 39.10 -40.07
N LYS A 138 -12.39 38.30 -40.52
CA LYS A 138 -11.46 38.69 -41.59
C LYS A 138 -12.21 39.02 -42.88
N LYS A 139 -13.18 38.20 -43.28
CA LYS A 139 -14.04 38.45 -44.46
C LYS A 139 -15.00 39.62 -44.22
N GLY A 140 -15.53 39.78 -43.00
CA GLY A 140 -16.47 40.84 -42.64
C GLY A 140 -15.85 42.23 -42.72
N LEU A 141 -14.57 42.38 -42.37
CA LEU A 141 -13.79 43.61 -42.55
C LEU A 141 -13.67 44.04 -44.02
N GLU A 142 -13.62 43.08 -44.94
CA GLU A 142 -13.58 43.31 -46.40
C GLU A 142 -14.98 43.58 -46.99
N GLY A 143 -16.05 43.50 -46.19
CA GLY A 143 -17.42 43.72 -46.62
C GLY A 143 -17.72 45.19 -46.95
N GLU A 144 -18.44 45.41 -48.05
CA GLU A 144 -18.76 46.78 -48.52
C GLU A 144 -19.51 47.62 -47.48
N ASP A 145 -20.43 47.03 -46.72
CA ASP A 145 -21.27 47.76 -45.76
C ASP A 145 -20.50 48.26 -44.53
N PHE A 146 -19.55 47.46 -44.04
CA PHE A 146 -18.66 47.86 -42.94
C PHE A 146 -17.71 48.96 -43.40
N SER A 147 -17.08 48.78 -44.57
CA SER A 147 -16.17 49.76 -45.16
C SER A 147 -16.85 51.10 -45.43
N LYS A 148 -18.09 51.10 -45.95
CA LYS A 148 -18.90 52.31 -46.16
C LYS A 148 -19.17 53.06 -44.86
N LYS A 149 -19.65 52.36 -43.80
CA LYS A 149 -19.93 52.99 -42.50
C LYS A 149 -18.67 53.52 -41.81
N ARG A 150 -17.56 52.78 -41.87
CA ARG A 150 -16.27 53.21 -41.32
C ARG A 150 -15.76 54.46 -42.05
N THR A 151 -15.83 54.47 -43.37
CA THR A 151 -15.42 55.62 -44.19
C THR A 151 -16.31 56.83 -43.92
N GLN A 152 -17.62 56.63 -43.75
CA GLN A 152 -18.54 57.71 -43.38
C GLN A 152 -18.16 58.33 -42.02
N LEU A 153 -17.94 57.49 -40.99
CA LEU A 153 -17.53 57.96 -39.66
C LEU A 153 -16.20 58.73 -39.70
N GLU A 154 -15.23 58.24 -40.48
CA GLU A 154 -13.95 58.92 -40.68
C GLU A 154 -14.11 60.27 -41.41
N GLN A 155 -14.98 60.34 -42.43
CA GLN A 155 -15.28 61.58 -43.14
C GLN A 155 -15.98 62.61 -42.24
N GLU A 156 -16.95 62.18 -41.42
CA GLU A 156 -17.64 63.03 -40.44
C GLU A 156 -16.65 63.60 -39.40
N TYR A 157 -15.75 62.75 -38.87
CA TYR A 157 -14.67 63.16 -37.98
C TYR A 157 -13.71 64.16 -38.64
N LEU A 158 -13.23 63.88 -39.86
CA LEU A 158 -12.32 64.78 -40.58
C LEU A 158 -12.98 66.12 -40.91
N PHE A 159 -14.29 66.12 -41.21
CA PHE A 159 -15.06 67.32 -41.48
C PHE A 159 -15.21 68.21 -40.24
N GLU A 160 -15.65 67.65 -39.11
CA GLU A 160 -15.78 68.40 -37.85
C GLU A 160 -14.41 68.87 -37.33
N ARG A 161 -13.38 68.03 -37.46
CA ARG A 161 -11.99 68.41 -37.14
C ARG A 161 -11.53 69.61 -37.96
N LYS A 162 -11.82 69.62 -39.26
CA LYS A 162 -11.47 70.73 -40.16
C LYS A 162 -12.21 72.01 -39.77
N LYS A 163 -13.50 71.92 -39.43
CA LYS A 163 -14.32 73.05 -38.99
C LYS A 163 -13.78 73.70 -37.71
N ILE A 164 -13.34 72.92 -36.74
CA ILE A 164 -12.69 73.44 -35.52
C ILE A 164 -11.40 74.20 -35.86
N TRP A 165 -10.59 73.68 -36.79
CA TRP A 165 -9.38 74.38 -37.25
C TRP A 165 -9.70 75.66 -38.02
N GLU A 166 -10.75 75.69 -38.83
CA GLU A 166 -11.21 76.89 -39.54
C GLU A 166 -11.77 77.95 -38.59
N GLU A 167 -12.52 77.54 -37.55
CA GLU A 167 -12.99 78.42 -36.47
C GLU A 167 -11.82 79.04 -35.71
N LEU A 168 -10.82 78.22 -35.33
CA LEU A 168 -9.61 78.70 -34.67
C LEU A 168 -8.86 79.67 -35.58
N LYS A 169 -8.64 79.32 -36.85
CA LYS A 169 -7.97 80.19 -37.82
C LYS A 169 -8.64 81.57 -37.91
N THR A 170 -9.97 81.61 -37.99
CA THR A 170 -10.74 82.86 -38.05
C THR A 170 -10.60 83.70 -36.77
N GLN A 171 -10.57 83.06 -35.60
CA GLN A 171 -10.41 83.75 -34.31
C GLN A 171 -8.97 84.26 -34.11
N VAL A 172 -7.97 83.49 -34.54
CA VAL A 172 -6.55 83.87 -34.54
C VAL A 172 -6.31 85.07 -35.46
N GLU A 173 -6.89 85.07 -36.67
CA GLU A 173 -6.84 86.19 -37.63
C GLU A 173 -7.48 87.47 -37.08
N LYS A 174 -8.61 87.37 -36.37
CA LYS A 174 -9.25 88.52 -35.70
C LYS A 174 -8.41 89.15 -34.59
N LEU A 175 -7.54 88.35 -33.96
CA LEU A 175 -6.61 88.83 -32.93
C LEU A 175 -5.32 89.44 -33.52
N GLY A 176 -5.19 89.46 -34.85
CA GLY A 176 -4.00 89.99 -35.53
C GLY A 176 -2.85 88.98 -35.61
N PHE A 177 -3.14 87.69 -35.61
CA PHE A 177 -2.17 86.62 -35.79
C PHE A 177 -2.56 85.72 -36.96
N LYS A 178 -1.61 85.01 -37.55
CA LYS A 178 -1.86 83.98 -38.57
C LYS A 178 -1.50 82.61 -37.99
N LEU A 179 -2.38 81.64 -38.17
CA LEU A 179 -2.15 80.26 -37.76
C LEU A 179 -1.40 79.50 -38.86
N GLN A 180 -0.23 78.94 -38.55
CA GLN A 180 0.55 78.09 -39.46
C GLN A 180 0.80 76.72 -38.84
N PHE A 181 0.61 75.67 -39.63
CA PHE A 181 0.90 74.30 -39.22
C PHE A 181 2.33 73.94 -39.61
N THR A 182 3.12 73.51 -38.63
CA THR A 182 4.48 72.99 -38.81
C THR A 182 4.52 71.52 -38.40
N SER A 183 5.63 70.83 -38.71
CA SER A 183 5.85 69.45 -38.27
C SER A 183 5.85 69.27 -36.74
N ASN A 184 6.07 70.34 -35.97
CA ASN A 184 6.04 70.34 -34.50
C ASN A 184 4.72 70.92 -33.91
N GLY A 185 3.68 71.09 -34.72
CA GLY A 185 2.37 71.57 -34.29
C GLY A 185 1.96 72.90 -34.91
N ALA A 186 0.89 73.49 -34.37
CA ALA A 186 0.37 74.77 -34.84
C ALA A 186 1.09 75.92 -34.12
N VAL A 187 1.72 76.81 -34.90
CA VAL A 187 2.35 78.05 -34.43
C VAL A 187 1.52 79.24 -34.87
N THR A 188 1.54 80.30 -34.07
CA THR A 188 0.85 81.55 -34.38
C THR A 188 1.88 82.63 -34.65
N ILE A 189 1.70 83.38 -35.75
CA ILE A 189 2.63 84.42 -36.20
C ILE A 189 1.93 85.77 -36.08
N PRO A 190 2.47 86.78 -35.38
CA PRO A 190 1.88 88.10 -35.31
C PRO A 190 1.83 88.78 -36.69
N VAL A 191 0.73 89.48 -36.98
CA VAL A 191 0.52 90.22 -38.22
C VAL A 191 0.26 91.69 -37.87
N TYR A 192 1.09 92.60 -38.40
CA TYR A 192 0.98 94.04 -38.19
C TYR A 192 0.95 94.75 -39.54
N GLU A 193 -0.04 95.62 -39.77
CA GLU A 193 -0.28 96.31 -41.06
C GLU A 193 -0.28 95.39 -42.30
N GLY A 194 -0.78 94.17 -42.16
CA GLY A 194 -0.86 93.20 -43.26
C GLY A 194 0.45 92.47 -43.57
N LYS A 195 1.50 92.66 -42.77
CA LYS A 195 2.79 91.96 -42.88
C LYS A 195 2.99 90.99 -41.71
N GLU A 196 3.43 89.77 -42.02
CA GLU A 196 3.85 88.78 -41.02
C GLU A 196 5.14 89.27 -40.36
N LEU A 197 5.17 89.31 -39.04
CA LEU A 197 6.31 89.78 -38.27
C LEU A 197 7.26 88.63 -37.97
N THR A 198 8.54 88.86 -38.22
CA THR A 198 9.63 88.05 -37.65
C THR A 198 9.93 88.48 -36.21
N ASP A 199 10.58 87.62 -35.42
CA ASP A 199 10.93 87.95 -34.01
C ASP A 199 11.73 89.26 -33.91
N GLU A 200 12.63 89.52 -34.86
CA GLU A 200 13.43 90.77 -34.92
C GLU A 200 12.60 92.03 -35.27
N GLU A 201 11.50 91.87 -35.99
CA GLU A 201 10.58 92.96 -36.37
C GLU A 201 9.54 93.23 -35.27
N TYR A 202 9.10 92.18 -34.57
CA TYR A 202 8.27 92.29 -33.37
C TYR A 202 9.01 93.08 -32.27
N ASP A 203 10.31 92.85 -32.10
CA ASP A 203 11.12 93.54 -31.10
C ASP A 203 11.36 95.03 -31.35
N LYS A 204 11.12 95.51 -32.59
CA LYS A 204 11.24 96.93 -32.96
C LYS A 204 9.93 97.70 -32.83
N LEU A 205 8.82 97.05 -32.44
CA LEU A 205 7.53 97.71 -32.23
C LEU A 205 7.54 98.60 -30.97
N PRO A 206 6.75 99.69 -30.95
CA PRO A 206 6.57 100.52 -29.75
C PRO A 206 6.06 99.72 -28.56
N ASP A 207 6.50 100.04 -27.34
CA ASP A 207 6.13 99.30 -26.12
C ASP A 207 4.60 99.24 -25.89
N GLU A 208 3.85 100.28 -26.27
CA GLU A 208 2.37 100.28 -26.24
C GLU A 208 1.76 99.21 -27.17
N VAL A 209 2.36 98.97 -28.32
CA VAL A 209 1.90 97.96 -29.29
C VAL A 209 2.31 96.56 -28.83
N LYS A 210 3.52 96.41 -28.28
CA LYS A 210 3.97 95.13 -27.68
C LYS A 210 3.05 94.68 -26.55
N ASN A 211 2.69 95.58 -25.63
CA ASN A 211 1.75 95.25 -24.53
C ASN A 211 0.38 94.79 -25.05
N GLN A 212 -0.13 95.38 -26.14
CA GLN A 212 -1.37 94.92 -26.78
C GLN A 212 -1.24 93.51 -27.38
N TYR A 213 -0.10 93.17 -27.98
CA TYR A 213 0.15 91.81 -28.46
C TYR A 213 0.37 90.83 -27.30
N GLU A 214 0.96 91.22 -26.18
CA GLU A 214 1.10 90.35 -24.99
C GLU A 214 -0.26 90.01 -24.35
N GLU A 215 -1.16 90.98 -24.20
CA GLU A 215 -2.54 90.73 -23.74
C GLU A 215 -3.30 89.81 -24.70
N LYS A 216 -3.20 90.08 -26.01
CA LYS A 216 -3.80 89.22 -27.05
C LYS A 216 -3.16 87.83 -27.10
N THR A 217 -1.87 87.70 -26.81
CA THR A 217 -1.15 86.41 -26.74
C THR A 217 -1.64 85.58 -25.56
N THR A 218 -1.99 86.21 -24.44
CA THR A 218 -2.60 85.52 -23.29
C THR A 218 -3.97 84.97 -23.65
N ILE A 219 -4.81 85.76 -24.35
CA ILE A 219 -6.11 85.33 -24.87
C ILE A 219 -5.95 84.21 -25.92
N LEU A 220 -4.97 84.34 -26.82
CA LEU A 220 -4.63 83.38 -27.86
C LEU A 220 -4.23 82.03 -27.27
N ARG A 221 -3.41 82.03 -26.20
CA ARG A 221 -3.00 80.82 -25.49
C ARG A 221 -4.19 80.09 -24.88
N GLN A 222 -5.11 80.82 -24.23
CA GLN A 222 -6.35 80.25 -23.70
C GLN A 222 -7.25 79.69 -24.82
N LEU A 223 -7.31 80.37 -25.96
CA LEU A 223 -8.06 79.94 -27.14
C LEU A 223 -7.50 78.64 -27.73
N MET A 224 -6.18 78.57 -27.88
CA MET A 224 -5.46 77.37 -28.36
C MET A 224 -5.65 76.20 -27.40
N GLU A 225 -5.50 76.42 -26.10
CA GLU A 225 -5.71 75.40 -25.07
C GLU A 225 -7.14 74.86 -25.11
N LYS A 226 -8.14 75.74 -25.13
CA LYS A 226 -9.56 75.36 -25.25
C LYS A 226 -9.84 74.57 -26.53
N THR A 227 -9.18 74.92 -27.63
CA THR A 227 -9.35 74.23 -28.92
C THR A 227 -8.67 72.86 -28.92
N MET A 228 -7.49 72.76 -28.33
CA MET A 228 -6.79 71.49 -28.15
C MET A 228 -7.56 70.53 -27.26
N VAL A 229 -8.20 71.03 -26.19
CA VAL A 229 -9.12 70.22 -25.37
C VAL A 229 -10.28 69.69 -26.21
N LYS A 230 -10.93 70.54 -27.01
CA LYS A 230 -12.01 70.10 -27.93
C LYS A 230 -11.55 69.06 -28.94
N ILE A 231 -10.35 69.24 -29.53
CA ILE A 231 -9.79 68.27 -30.49
C ILE A 231 -9.49 66.94 -29.77
N THR A 232 -8.92 66.98 -28.57
CA THR A 232 -8.62 65.78 -27.78
C THR A 232 -9.90 65.04 -27.39
N GLU A 233 -10.95 65.76 -27.01
CA GLU A 233 -12.27 65.20 -26.69
C GLU A 233 -12.92 64.58 -27.93
N MET A 234 -12.85 65.24 -29.08
CA MET A 234 -13.33 64.72 -30.36
C MET A 234 -12.52 63.49 -30.82
N ASP A 235 -11.20 63.49 -30.66
CA ASP A 235 -10.34 62.32 -30.97
C ASP A 235 -10.72 61.13 -30.08
N LYS A 236 -11.01 61.38 -28.80
CA LYS A 236 -11.50 60.36 -27.87
C LYS A 236 -12.87 59.83 -28.30
N ASN A 237 -13.82 60.71 -28.61
CA ASN A 237 -15.17 60.33 -29.04
C ASN A 237 -15.14 59.53 -30.35
N TYR A 238 -14.35 59.97 -31.34
CA TYR A 238 -14.17 59.23 -32.59
C TYR A 238 -13.59 57.83 -32.34
N ARG A 239 -12.58 57.69 -31.48
CA ARG A 239 -12.04 56.38 -31.10
C ARG A 239 -13.08 55.50 -30.41
N GLU A 240 -13.91 56.07 -29.54
CA GLU A 240 -14.99 55.35 -28.87
C GLU A 240 -16.10 54.93 -29.86
N GLU A 241 -16.52 55.80 -30.77
CA GLU A 241 -17.49 55.52 -31.82
C GLU A 241 -16.97 54.47 -32.80
N LEU A 242 -15.71 54.56 -33.21
CA LEU A 242 -15.05 53.56 -34.06
C LEU A 242 -15.01 52.19 -33.35
N ARG A 243 -14.61 52.16 -32.07
CA ARG A 243 -14.59 50.93 -31.28
C ARG A 243 -15.98 50.33 -31.10
N ASN A 244 -17.00 51.16 -30.90
CA ASN A 244 -18.38 50.71 -30.78
C ASN A 244 -18.91 50.16 -32.11
N LEU A 245 -18.59 50.81 -33.24
CA LEU A 245 -18.93 50.33 -34.58
C LEU A 245 -18.26 48.98 -34.84
N GLU A 246 -16.96 48.87 -34.58
CA GLU A 246 -16.18 47.64 -34.69
C GLU A 246 -16.78 46.52 -33.83
N LYS A 247 -17.02 46.78 -32.54
CA LYS A 247 -17.63 45.81 -31.61
C LYS A 247 -19.01 45.34 -32.08
N TYR A 248 -19.87 46.27 -32.51
CA TYR A 248 -21.21 45.94 -33.00
C TYR A 248 -21.15 45.01 -34.21
N TRP A 249 -20.31 45.34 -35.19
CA TRP A 249 -20.14 44.52 -36.39
C TRP A 249 -19.54 43.15 -36.06
N ALA A 250 -18.55 43.10 -35.17
CA ALA A 250 -17.97 41.83 -34.75
C ALA A 250 -19.00 40.93 -34.07
N LEU A 251 -19.79 41.48 -33.13
CA LEU A 251 -20.90 40.75 -32.50
C LEU A 251 -21.91 40.28 -33.52
N PHE A 252 -22.32 41.11 -34.48
CA PHE A 252 -23.25 40.74 -35.54
C PHE A 252 -22.73 39.56 -36.38
N THR A 253 -21.44 39.60 -36.76
CA THR A 253 -20.81 38.54 -37.56
C THR A 253 -20.70 37.21 -36.82
N ILE A 254 -20.30 37.22 -35.54
CA ILE A 254 -20.01 35.97 -34.81
C ILE A 254 -21.22 35.41 -34.05
N SER A 255 -22.28 36.20 -33.81
CA SER A 255 -23.42 35.75 -33.00
C SER A 255 -24.09 34.51 -33.59
N GLY A 256 -24.25 34.43 -34.91
CA GLY A 256 -24.81 33.26 -35.57
C GLY A 256 -23.91 32.00 -35.49
N ILE A 257 -22.60 32.19 -35.37
CA ILE A 257 -21.62 31.08 -35.26
C ILE A 257 -21.70 30.46 -33.85
N PHE A 258 -21.84 31.30 -32.81
CA PHE A 258 -21.96 30.82 -31.41
C PHE A 258 -23.35 30.28 -31.07
N GLU A 259 -24.39 30.60 -31.85
CA GLU A 259 -25.77 30.22 -31.54
C GLU A 259 -25.97 28.70 -31.49
N GLU A 260 -25.31 27.95 -32.37
CA GLU A 260 -25.35 26.48 -32.39
C GLU A 260 -24.76 25.89 -31.10
N LEU A 261 -23.58 26.37 -30.70
CA LEU A 261 -22.89 25.89 -29.50
C LEU A 261 -23.67 26.24 -28.21
N LEU A 262 -24.25 27.45 -28.14
CA LEU A 262 -25.09 27.87 -27.03
C LEU A 262 -26.38 27.03 -26.90
N LYS A 263 -26.96 26.58 -28.02
CA LYS A 263 -28.12 25.67 -28.01
C LYS A 263 -27.74 24.27 -27.54
N THR A 264 -26.60 23.73 -28.00
CA THR A 264 -26.13 22.39 -27.65
C THR A 264 -25.81 22.24 -26.15
N TYR A 265 -25.24 23.27 -25.53
CA TYR A 265 -24.83 23.27 -24.12
C TYR A 265 -25.76 24.10 -23.21
N ASN A 266 -27.03 24.27 -23.60
CA ASN A 266 -27.99 25.12 -22.89
C ASN A 266 -28.30 24.68 -21.44
N ASP A 267 -27.94 23.45 -21.09
CA ASP A 267 -28.17 22.84 -19.78
C ASP A 267 -27.02 23.07 -18.80
N ASN A 268 -25.96 23.77 -19.22
CA ASN A 268 -24.79 24.06 -18.40
C ASN A 268 -24.49 25.57 -18.37
N SER A 269 -24.87 26.23 -17.28
CA SER A 269 -24.71 27.68 -17.12
C SER A 269 -23.25 28.14 -17.18
N ASP A 270 -22.31 27.32 -16.69
CA ASP A 270 -20.88 27.67 -16.71
C ASP A 270 -20.30 27.69 -18.12
N ILE A 271 -20.72 26.75 -18.98
CA ILE A 271 -20.34 26.74 -20.40
C ILE A 271 -20.94 27.97 -21.10
N ILE A 272 -22.22 28.27 -20.86
CA ILE A 272 -22.89 29.43 -21.46
C ILE A 272 -22.21 30.74 -21.04
N GLU A 273 -21.85 30.90 -19.77
CA GLU A 273 -21.10 32.06 -19.29
C GLU A 273 -19.77 32.18 -20.04
N TYR A 274 -18.98 31.10 -20.09
CA TYR A 274 -17.69 31.08 -20.76
C TYR A 274 -17.77 31.38 -22.27
N LEU A 275 -18.76 30.82 -22.97
CA LEU A 275 -18.98 31.09 -24.40
C LEU A 275 -19.35 32.55 -24.65
N ASN A 276 -20.15 33.16 -23.77
CA ASN A 276 -20.47 34.59 -23.86
C ASN A 276 -19.27 35.47 -23.53
N GLU A 277 -18.42 35.09 -22.57
CA GLU A 277 -17.17 35.78 -22.27
C GLU A 277 -16.21 35.74 -23.47
N ILE A 278 -16.03 34.57 -24.11
CA ILE A 278 -15.25 34.46 -25.37
C ILE A 278 -15.84 35.36 -26.45
N LYS A 279 -17.15 35.27 -26.70
CA LYS A 279 -17.83 36.07 -27.73
C LYS A 279 -17.60 37.56 -27.53
N ASN A 280 -17.72 38.04 -26.28
CA ASN A 280 -17.48 39.43 -25.93
C ASN A 280 -16.00 39.81 -26.11
N ASP A 281 -15.05 38.99 -25.63
CA ASP A 281 -13.60 39.25 -25.75
C ASP A 281 -13.15 39.28 -27.22
N ILE A 282 -13.67 38.38 -28.05
CA ILE A 282 -13.46 38.43 -29.51
C ILE A 282 -13.99 39.75 -30.07
N SER A 283 -15.23 40.14 -29.72
CA SER A 283 -15.82 41.37 -30.27
C SER A 283 -15.10 42.65 -29.85
N GLU A 284 -14.47 42.67 -28.68
CA GLU A 284 -13.76 43.84 -28.18
C GLU A 284 -12.34 43.96 -28.73
N ASN A 285 -11.70 42.84 -29.07
CA ASN A 285 -10.28 42.79 -29.42
C ASN A 285 -10.02 42.34 -30.87
N PHE A 286 -11.04 42.06 -31.69
CA PHE A 286 -10.82 41.51 -33.03
C PHE A 286 -9.88 42.32 -33.96
N PRO A 287 -9.81 43.68 -33.92
CA PRO A 287 -8.88 44.40 -34.78
C PRO A 287 -7.42 44.09 -34.43
N GLU A 288 -7.12 43.97 -33.13
CA GLU A 288 -5.81 43.58 -32.63
C GLU A 288 -5.52 42.10 -32.93
N ILE A 289 -6.50 41.21 -32.71
CA ILE A 289 -6.39 39.77 -33.01
C ILE A 289 -5.98 39.55 -34.47
N LEU A 290 -6.57 40.27 -35.43
CA LEU A 290 -6.31 40.08 -36.85
C LEU A 290 -5.02 40.77 -37.34
N SER A 291 -4.35 41.57 -36.50
CA SER A 291 -3.16 42.35 -36.89
C SER A 291 -1.86 41.54 -36.93
N ASP A 292 -1.72 40.48 -36.12
CA ASP A 292 -0.49 39.66 -36.01
C ASP A 292 -0.85 38.19 -35.80
N GLU A 293 -0.19 37.29 -36.54
CA GLU A 293 -0.34 35.83 -36.38
C GLU A 293 0.04 35.32 -34.98
N ASN A 294 1.01 35.97 -34.30
CA ASN A 294 1.39 35.60 -32.93
C ASN A 294 0.28 35.94 -31.93
N LEU A 295 -0.42 37.05 -32.14
CA LEU A 295 -1.59 37.42 -31.34
C LEU A 295 -2.73 36.43 -31.60
N GLN A 296 -2.97 36.03 -32.86
CA GLN A 296 -3.95 34.98 -33.15
C GLN A 296 -3.65 33.68 -32.40
N LYS A 297 -2.38 33.24 -32.37
CA LYS A 297 -1.98 32.04 -31.60
C LYS A 297 -2.23 32.21 -30.11
N TYR A 298 -1.93 33.39 -29.56
CA TYR A 298 -2.21 33.70 -28.15
C TYR A 298 -3.70 33.63 -27.83
N TYR A 299 -4.55 34.27 -28.64
CA TYR A 299 -6.01 34.28 -28.43
C TYR A 299 -6.64 32.91 -28.68
N LYS A 300 -6.20 32.14 -29.68
CA LYS A 300 -6.62 30.73 -29.86
C LYS A 300 -6.32 29.90 -28.61
N LYS A 301 -5.16 30.12 -27.99
CA LYS A 301 -4.81 29.47 -26.72
C LYS A 301 -5.67 29.98 -25.56
N LYS A 302 -5.91 31.30 -25.47
CA LYS A 302 -6.78 31.93 -24.47
C LYS A 302 -8.20 31.36 -24.48
N TYR A 303 -8.76 31.12 -25.67
CA TYR A 303 -10.11 30.56 -25.84
C TYR A 303 -10.17 29.02 -25.82
N SER A 304 -9.02 28.35 -25.68
CA SER A 304 -8.95 26.89 -25.66
C SER A 304 -9.43 26.30 -24.32
N VAL A 305 -9.49 24.98 -24.26
CA VAL A 305 -9.92 24.23 -23.08
C VAL A 305 -8.81 23.23 -22.70
N ASN A 306 -8.46 23.18 -21.41
CA ASN A 306 -7.55 22.18 -20.86
C ASN A 306 -8.35 21.04 -20.22
N ILE A 307 -8.24 19.83 -20.77
CA ILE A 307 -8.97 18.66 -20.28
C ILE A 307 -8.22 18.03 -19.12
N ILE A 308 -8.88 17.92 -17.97
CA ILE A 308 -8.30 17.38 -16.73
C ILE A 308 -8.85 15.99 -16.43
N ILE A 309 -10.16 15.82 -16.59
CA ILE A 309 -10.85 14.54 -16.42
C ILE A 309 -11.64 14.27 -17.70
N ASP A 310 -11.33 13.13 -18.33
CA ASP A 310 -12.00 12.63 -19.53
C ASP A 310 -12.40 11.18 -19.33
N ASN A 311 -13.72 10.94 -19.35
CA ASN A 311 -14.29 9.62 -19.15
C ASN A 311 -14.85 9.02 -20.45
N SER A 312 -14.42 9.50 -21.64
CA SER A 312 -14.95 9.02 -22.93
C SER A 312 -14.66 7.53 -23.22
N ALA A 313 -13.61 6.97 -22.60
CA ALA A 313 -13.14 5.61 -22.85
C ALA A 313 -13.56 4.60 -21.77
N ILE A 314 -14.29 5.02 -20.74
CA ILE A 314 -14.67 4.16 -19.61
C ILE A 314 -16.18 3.96 -19.55
N SER A 315 -16.58 2.79 -19.06
CA SER A 315 -17.96 2.48 -18.69
C SER A 315 -18.01 2.25 -17.18
N GLY A 316 -18.82 3.04 -16.49
CA GLY A 316 -18.94 3.00 -15.04
C GLY A 316 -17.88 3.80 -14.30
N ALA A 317 -17.67 3.48 -13.02
CA ALA A 317 -16.74 4.22 -12.16
C ALA A 317 -15.28 3.87 -12.46
N PRO A 318 -14.34 4.84 -12.45
CA PRO A 318 -12.92 4.56 -12.64
C PRO A 318 -12.34 3.76 -11.46
N VAL A 319 -11.44 2.82 -11.74
CA VAL A 319 -10.65 2.10 -10.74
C VAL A 319 -9.17 2.35 -11.06
N ILE A 320 -8.54 3.22 -10.27
CA ILE A 320 -7.15 3.61 -10.46
C ILE A 320 -6.29 3.02 -9.36
N GLU A 321 -5.12 2.55 -9.73
CA GLU A 321 -4.19 1.86 -8.87
C GLU A 321 -2.89 2.66 -8.85
N ALA A 322 -2.49 3.19 -7.69
CA ALA A 322 -1.25 3.94 -7.57
C ALA A 322 -0.08 2.98 -7.38
N THR A 323 0.93 3.06 -8.26
CA THR A 323 2.16 2.30 -8.09
C THR A 323 3.09 2.99 -7.12
N ASP A 324 3.49 4.24 -7.38
CA ASP A 324 4.44 5.01 -6.57
C ASP A 324 3.97 6.47 -6.45
N PRO A 325 3.00 6.74 -5.55
CA PRO A 325 2.41 8.06 -5.43
C PRO A 325 3.42 9.06 -4.83
N THR A 326 3.71 10.10 -5.60
CA THR A 326 4.35 11.34 -5.17
C THR A 326 3.30 12.43 -4.95
N TYR A 327 3.71 13.54 -4.33
CA TYR A 327 2.86 14.70 -4.13
C TYR A 327 2.22 15.17 -5.46
N SER A 328 3.05 15.47 -6.46
CA SER A 328 2.58 15.95 -7.77
C SER A 328 1.80 14.91 -8.56
N SER A 329 2.12 13.61 -8.44
CA SER A 329 1.31 12.59 -9.11
C SER A 329 -0.06 12.40 -8.45
N LEU A 330 -0.19 12.65 -7.14
CA LEU A 330 -1.45 12.48 -6.42
C LEU A 330 -2.46 13.58 -6.78
N ILE A 331 -2.07 14.85 -6.59
CA ILE A 331 -2.97 15.99 -6.80
C ILE A 331 -2.84 16.63 -8.17
N GLY A 332 -1.74 16.41 -8.91
CA GLY A 332 -1.46 17.13 -10.15
C GLY A 332 -0.36 18.17 -9.97
N LYS A 333 -0.04 18.89 -11.05
CA LYS A 333 1.02 19.91 -11.05
C LYS A 333 0.75 20.98 -12.09
N ILE A 334 1.36 22.15 -11.88
CA ILE A 334 1.44 23.23 -12.86
C ILE A 334 2.84 23.19 -13.47
N GLU A 335 2.92 23.00 -14.79
CA GLU A 335 4.19 23.00 -15.51
C GLU A 335 4.62 24.43 -15.88
N TYR A 336 5.94 24.61 -16.03
CA TYR A 336 6.54 25.86 -16.49
C TYR A 336 7.47 25.59 -17.66
N ILE A 337 7.53 26.53 -18.59
CA ILE A 337 8.53 26.57 -19.65
C ILE A 337 9.46 27.74 -19.37
N SER A 338 10.77 27.51 -19.47
CA SER A 338 11.75 28.58 -19.41
C SER A 338 11.84 29.26 -20.77
N GLN A 339 11.44 30.53 -20.84
CA GLN A 339 11.57 31.36 -22.03
C GLN A 339 12.44 32.55 -21.67
N MET A 340 13.63 32.64 -22.28
CA MET A 340 14.63 33.68 -21.99
C MET A 340 14.97 33.82 -20.49
N GLY A 341 15.03 32.72 -19.75
CA GLY A 341 15.35 32.70 -18.32
C GLY A 341 14.17 33.05 -17.40
N VAL A 342 13.01 33.40 -17.95
CA VAL A 342 11.77 33.61 -17.18
C VAL A 342 10.91 32.35 -17.25
N LEU A 343 10.46 31.87 -16.09
CA LEU A 343 9.50 30.76 -16.02
C LEU A 343 8.10 31.28 -16.37
N LYS A 344 7.50 30.71 -17.42
CA LYS A 344 6.15 31.03 -17.88
C LYS A 344 5.24 29.83 -17.73
N THR A 345 4.00 30.07 -17.32
CA THR A 345 2.93 29.07 -17.24
C THR A 345 1.61 29.65 -17.74
N ASP A 346 0.65 28.77 -18.02
CA ASP A 346 -0.75 29.10 -18.34
C ASP A 346 -1.65 27.91 -18.05
N PHE A 347 -2.97 28.11 -18.09
CA PHE A 347 -3.95 27.10 -17.69
C PHE A 347 -3.88 25.79 -18.50
N THR A 348 -3.32 25.81 -19.72
CA THR A 348 -3.13 24.59 -20.54
C THR A 348 -1.98 23.71 -20.06
N MET A 349 -1.14 24.24 -19.18
CA MET A 349 0.02 23.56 -18.58
C MET A 349 -0.31 22.90 -17.24
N ILE A 350 -1.57 22.96 -16.81
CA ILE A 350 -2.07 22.24 -15.63
C ILE A 350 -2.21 20.75 -15.99
N LYS A 351 -1.65 19.86 -15.17
CA LYS A 351 -1.69 18.41 -15.36
C LYS A 351 -2.50 17.72 -14.26
N PRO A 352 -3.39 16.76 -14.61
CA PRO A 352 -4.17 16.02 -13.64
C PRO A 352 -3.31 15.05 -12.81
N GLY A 353 -3.70 14.88 -11.55
CA GLY A 353 -3.19 13.84 -10.66
C GLY A 353 -4.01 12.55 -10.63
N LEU A 354 -3.62 11.60 -9.78
CA LEU A 354 -4.33 10.34 -9.54
C LEU A 354 -5.72 10.57 -8.96
N LEU A 355 -5.90 11.56 -8.06
CA LEU A 355 -7.21 11.90 -7.52
C LEU A 355 -8.18 12.36 -8.61
N HIS A 356 -7.68 13.08 -9.62
CA HIS A 356 -8.49 13.51 -10.76
C HIS A 356 -8.93 12.31 -11.60
N LYS A 357 -7.98 11.41 -11.93
CA LYS A 357 -8.25 10.21 -12.73
C LYS A 357 -9.21 9.23 -12.05
N ALA A 358 -9.19 9.19 -10.72
CA ALA A 358 -10.03 8.32 -9.91
C ALA A 358 -11.33 8.98 -9.45
N ASN A 359 -11.56 10.26 -9.81
CA ASN A 359 -12.71 11.02 -9.33
C ASN A 359 -14.02 10.39 -9.84
N GLY A 360 -14.98 10.22 -8.93
CA GLY A 360 -16.22 9.47 -9.14
C GLY A 360 -16.09 7.95 -9.01
N GLY A 361 -14.95 7.44 -8.57
CA GLY A 361 -14.70 6.01 -8.43
C GLY A 361 -13.75 5.67 -7.28
N TYR A 362 -12.73 4.86 -7.59
CA TYR A 362 -11.90 4.18 -6.61
C TYR A 362 -10.42 4.39 -6.84
N LEU A 363 -9.67 4.65 -5.76
CA LEU A 363 -8.20 4.73 -5.78
C LEU A 363 -7.60 3.70 -4.82
N ILE A 364 -6.84 2.76 -5.38
CA ILE A 364 -6.09 1.75 -4.62
C ILE A 364 -4.69 2.30 -4.32
N LEU A 365 -4.32 2.32 -3.05
CA LEU A 365 -3.05 2.83 -2.54
C LEU A 365 -2.33 1.79 -1.68
N ASP A 366 -1.01 1.77 -1.77
CA ASP A 366 -0.15 1.04 -0.83
C ASP A 366 0.19 1.95 0.36
N ALA A 367 -0.17 1.52 1.57
CA ALA A 367 0.03 2.30 2.80
C ALA A 367 1.52 2.60 3.03
N GLU A 368 2.41 1.62 2.79
CA GLU A 368 3.84 1.79 3.01
C GLU A 368 4.39 2.92 2.14
N LYS A 369 3.99 2.93 0.86
CA LYS A 369 4.43 3.95 -0.10
C LYS A 369 3.90 5.34 0.22
N ILE A 370 2.64 5.42 0.65
CA ILE A 370 2.03 6.69 1.05
C ILE A 370 2.72 7.28 2.29
N LEU A 371 3.06 6.44 3.27
CA LEU A 371 3.68 6.88 4.51
C LEU A 371 5.18 7.20 4.35
N LYS A 372 5.88 6.51 3.45
CA LYS A 372 7.29 6.81 3.12
C LYS A 372 7.44 8.10 2.30
N SER A 373 6.49 8.40 1.43
CA SER A 373 6.55 9.59 0.57
C SER A 373 6.16 10.86 1.35
N SER A 374 7.10 11.79 1.50
CA SER A 374 6.87 13.05 2.20
C SER A 374 5.67 13.84 1.64
N TYR A 375 4.85 14.41 2.54
CA TYR A 375 3.67 15.23 2.25
C TYR A 375 2.50 14.53 1.54
N VAL A 376 2.64 13.28 1.08
CA VAL A 376 1.58 12.58 0.35
C VAL A 376 0.41 12.22 1.25
N TRP A 377 0.69 11.66 2.44
CA TRP A 377 -0.36 11.31 3.40
C TRP A 377 -1.20 12.52 3.85
N GLU A 378 -0.53 13.60 4.25
CA GLU A 378 -1.20 14.85 4.65
C GLU A 378 -2.03 15.45 3.50
N THR A 379 -1.52 15.41 2.28
CA THR A 379 -2.23 15.93 1.12
C THR A 379 -3.46 15.09 0.78
N LEU A 380 -3.36 13.77 0.88
CA LEU A 380 -4.49 12.87 0.72
C LEU A 380 -5.57 13.15 1.76
N LYS A 381 -5.21 13.26 3.04
CA LYS A 381 -6.15 13.60 4.12
C LYS A 381 -6.86 14.92 3.85
N ASN A 382 -6.13 15.97 3.50
CA ASN A 382 -6.70 17.28 3.22
C ASN A 382 -7.69 17.24 2.05
N ALA A 383 -7.35 16.55 0.96
CA ALA A 383 -8.26 16.39 -0.18
C ALA A 383 -9.54 15.63 0.19
N LEU A 384 -9.42 14.57 1.01
CA LEU A 384 -10.57 13.79 1.47
C LEU A 384 -11.46 14.55 2.47
N MET A 385 -10.87 15.32 3.38
CA MET A 385 -11.61 16.11 4.38
C MET A 385 -12.31 17.31 3.77
N ASN A 386 -11.65 18.02 2.83
CA ASN A 386 -12.22 19.20 2.16
C ASN A 386 -13.11 18.82 0.98
N GLU A 387 -13.12 17.54 0.58
CA GLU A 387 -13.88 17.04 -0.57
C GLU A 387 -13.57 17.78 -1.88
N GLU A 388 -12.32 18.21 -2.04
CA GLU A 388 -11.87 18.94 -3.22
C GLU A 388 -10.42 18.60 -3.58
N ILE A 389 -10.10 18.73 -4.86
CA ILE A 389 -8.74 18.59 -5.38
C ILE A 389 -8.22 19.98 -5.73
N LYS A 390 -7.31 20.48 -4.90
CA LYS A 390 -6.59 21.72 -5.14
C LYS A 390 -5.23 21.42 -5.77
N ILE A 391 -5.00 21.92 -7.00
CA ILE A 391 -3.71 21.79 -7.67
C ILE A 391 -2.79 22.91 -7.19
N GLU A 392 -1.70 22.55 -6.52
CA GLU A 392 -0.65 23.46 -6.09
C GLU A 392 0.70 22.76 -6.19
N ASN A 393 1.76 23.50 -6.53
CA ASN A 393 3.10 22.92 -6.55
C ASN A 393 3.69 22.88 -5.13
N LEU A 394 4.43 21.81 -4.81
CA LEU A 394 4.92 21.58 -3.45
C LEU A 394 5.82 22.72 -2.97
N GLU A 395 6.71 23.22 -3.82
CA GLU A 395 7.66 24.28 -3.51
C GLU A 395 6.95 25.59 -3.10
N GLY A 396 5.81 25.89 -3.73
CA GLY A 396 4.96 27.01 -3.35
C GLY A 396 4.30 26.79 -1.99
N LYS A 397 3.75 25.59 -1.76
CA LYS A 397 3.08 25.23 -0.49
C LYS A 397 3.99 25.33 0.73
N ILE A 398 5.24 24.89 0.60
CA ILE A 398 6.22 24.92 1.70
C ILE A 398 7.04 26.23 1.73
N GLY A 399 6.69 27.23 0.92
CA GLY A 399 7.33 28.55 0.93
C GLY A 399 8.76 28.59 0.38
N LEU A 400 9.17 27.58 -0.41
CA LEU A 400 10.49 27.51 -1.04
C LEU A 400 10.53 28.14 -2.44
N SER A 401 9.38 28.42 -3.04
CA SER A 401 9.28 29.12 -4.32
C SER A 401 8.81 30.56 -4.14
N VAL A 402 9.51 31.49 -4.79
CA VAL A 402 9.12 32.91 -4.94
C VAL A 402 8.42 33.18 -6.28
N VAL A 403 8.22 32.14 -7.10
CA VAL A 403 7.58 32.27 -8.42
C VAL A 403 6.08 32.31 -8.23
N HIS A 404 5.45 33.44 -8.56
CA HIS A 404 4.00 33.55 -8.64
C HIS A 404 3.44 32.56 -9.66
N THR A 405 2.44 31.79 -9.25
CA THR A 405 1.84 30.70 -10.05
C THR A 405 0.33 30.89 -10.20
N LEU A 406 -0.29 30.02 -11.00
CA LEU A 406 -1.74 29.96 -11.13
C LEU A 406 -2.36 29.36 -9.86
N GLU A 407 -3.56 29.81 -9.54
CA GLU A 407 -4.42 29.26 -8.49
C GLU A 407 -5.73 28.75 -9.14
N PRO A 408 -5.71 27.57 -9.79
CA PRO A 408 -6.90 27.04 -10.44
C PRO A 408 -8.02 26.75 -9.44
N ASP A 409 -9.27 26.91 -9.87
CA ASP A 409 -10.44 26.57 -9.06
C ASP A 409 -10.37 25.10 -8.62
N PRO A 410 -10.65 24.79 -7.34
CA PRO A 410 -10.62 23.41 -6.88
C PRO A 410 -11.70 22.56 -7.56
N ILE A 411 -11.37 21.31 -7.88
CA ILE A 411 -12.32 20.36 -8.48
C ILE A 411 -12.98 19.53 -7.35
N PRO A 412 -14.31 19.45 -7.27
CA PRO A 412 -14.99 18.64 -6.26
C PRO A 412 -14.55 17.17 -6.32
N LEU A 413 -14.17 16.63 -5.16
CA LEU A 413 -13.72 15.25 -5.00
C LEU A 413 -14.86 14.35 -4.53
N ASN A 414 -15.11 13.30 -5.29
CA ASN A 414 -16.00 12.20 -4.92
C ASN A 414 -15.27 10.89 -5.16
N ILE A 415 -14.64 10.33 -4.13
CA ILE A 415 -13.79 9.15 -4.29
C ILE A 415 -13.95 8.22 -3.10
N LYS A 416 -13.74 6.92 -3.35
CA LYS A 416 -13.52 5.92 -2.31
C LYS A 416 -12.06 5.47 -2.38
N VAL A 417 -11.32 5.64 -1.28
CA VAL A 417 -9.93 5.20 -1.19
C VAL A 417 -9.86 3.80 -0.59
N ILE A 418 -9.07 2.93 -1.21
CA ILE A 418 -8.75 1.58 -0.73
C ILE A 418 -7.26 1.56 -0.44
N MET A 419 -6.89 1.61 0.84
CA MET A 419 -5.51 1.52 1.28
C MET A 419 -5.16 0.08 1.65
N ILE A 420 -3.98 -0.39 1.28
CA ILE A 420 -3.52 -1.75 1.55
C ILE A 420 -2.23 -1.67 2.36
N GLY A 421 -2.20 -2.30 3.54
CA GLY A 421 -1.04 -2.25 4.43
C GLY A 421 -1.01 -3.41 5.41
N GLU A 422 0.12 -3.64 6.08
CA GLU A 422 0.21 -4.65 7.13
C GLU A 422 -0.59 -4.22 8.37
N GLU A 423 -0.89 -5.18 9.25
CA GLU A 423 -1.69 -4.95 10.46
C GLU A 423 -1.08 -3.85 11.35
N TRP A 424 0.24 -3.88 11.54
CA TRP A 424 0.93 -2.90 12.37
C TRP A 424 0.82 -1.46 11.84
N MET A 425 0.73 -1.27 10.51
CA MET A 425 0.55 0.06 9.90
C MET A 425 -0.84 0.62 10.21
N TYR A 426 -1.87 -0.24 10.14
CA TYR A 426 -3.22 0.14 10.52
C TYR A 426 -3.28 0.54 11.99
N GLU A 427 -2.74 -0.29 12.89
CA GLU A 427 -2.76 0.00 14.33
C GLU A 427 -1.95 1.25 14.69
N LEU A 428 -0.85 1.52 13.98
CA LEU A 428 -0.07 2.75 14.11
C LEU A 428 -0.92 3.98 13.72
N LEU A 429 -1.52 3.97 12.52
CA LEU A 429 -2.35 5.09 12.06
C LEU A 429 -3.58 5.27 12.94
N TYR A 430 -4.24 4.18 13.31
CA TYR A 430 -5.38 4.21 14.21
C TYR A 430 -5.01 4.76 15.59
N SER A 431 -3.84 4.42 16.14
CA SER A 431 -3.47 4.88 17.48
C SER A 431 -3.03 6.35 17.51
N TYR A 432 -2.32 6.82 16.47
CA TYR A 432 -1.61 8.09 16.51
C TYR A 432 -2.15 9.17 15.56
N ASP A 433 -2.99 8.84 14.57
CA ASP A 433 -3.58 9.80 13.64
C ASP A 433 -5.12 9.92 13.85
N PRO A 434 -5.61 11.01 14.47
CA PRO A 434 -7.03 11.22 14.70
C PRO A 434 -7.87 11.33 13.43
N ASP A 435 -7.29 11.82 12.33
CA ASP A 435 -8.00 11.99 11.07
C ASP A 435 -8.14 10.67 10.33
N PHE A 436 -7.16 9.76 10.49
CA PHE A 436 -7.29 8.39 10.01
C PHE A 436 -8.55 7.71 10.55
N LYS A 437 -8.86 7.85 11.85
CA LYS A 437 -10.09 7.27 12.45
C LYS A 437 -11.38 7.80 11.83
N LYS A 438 -11.36 9.03 11.33
CA LYS A 438 -12.53 9.68 10.69
C LYS A 438 -12.65 9.31 9.21
N LEU A 439 -11.54 8.98 8.57
CA LEU A 439 -11.46 8.76 7.12
C LEU A 439 -11.49 7.27 6.75
N PHE A 440 -11.00 6.37 7.60
CA PHE A 440 -10.84 4.94 7.34
C PHE A 440 -11.60 4.09 8.35
N ASN A 441 -12.92 4.15 8.28
CA ASN A 441 -13.81 3.43 9.19
C ASN A 441 -13.97 1.94 8.89
N ILE A 442 -13.60 1.50 7.67
CA ILE A 442 -13.78 0.11 7.24
C ILE A 442 -12.43 -0.61 7.22
N LYS A 443 -12.24 -1.50 8.21
CA LYS A 443 -11.10 -2.43 8.25
C LYS A 443 -11.48 -3.74 7.56
N VAL A 444 -10.67 -4.18 6.61
CA VAL A 444 -10.85 -5.43 5.84
C VAL A 444 -9.68 -6.36 6.17
N PRO A 445 -9.85 -7.30 7.12
CA PRO A 445 -8.77 -8.17 7.56
C PRO A 445 -8.61 -9.39 6.64
N PHE A 446 -7.38 -9.63 6.17
CA PHE A 446 -7.00 -10.86 5.48
C PHE A 446 -6.44 -11.88 6.44
N ASP A 447 -7.06 -13.07 6.42
CA ASP A 447 -6.54 -14.21 7.16
C ASP A 447 -5.38 -14.87 6.41
N THR A 448 -4.46 -15.49 7.15
CA THR A 448 -3.41 -16.35 6.62
C THR A 448 -3.78 -17.82 6.60
N GLU A 449 -4.83 -18.21 7.34
CA GLU A 449 -5.30 -19.58 7.43
C GLU A 449 -6.65 -19.73 6.69
N ILE A 450 -6.76 -20.76 5.87
CA ILE A 450 -7.99 -21.10 5.13
C ILE A 450 -8.39 -22.51 5.52
N GLU A 451 -9.65 -22.75 5.85
CA GLU A 451 -10.11 -24.10 6.19
C GLU A 451 -10.01 -25.06 5.01
N LEU A 452 -9.44 -26.25 5.22
CA LEU A 452 -9.43 -27.31 4.22
C LEU A 452 -10.80 -28.00 4.19
N ASN A 453 -11.68 -27.52 3.31
CA ASN A 453 -12.96 -28.15 2.99
C ASN A 453 -13.11 -28.28 1.47
N LYS A 454 -14.17 -28.94 1.01
CA LYS A 454 -14.39 -29.19 -0.42
C LYS A 454 -14.44 -27.89 -1.25
N GLU A 455 -15.17 -26.89 -0.77
CA GLU A 455 -15.32 -25.59 -1.43
C GLU A 455 -13.98 -24.87 -1.59
N ASN A 456 -13.19 -24.76 -0.51
CA ASN A 456 -11.89 -24.11 -0.54
C ASN A 456 -10.85 -24.90 -1.36
N ALA A 457 -10.93 -26.23 -1.42
CA ALA A 457 -10.08 -27.05 -2.27
C ALA A 457 -10.40 -26.85 -3.77
N GLU A 458 -11.68 -26.74 -4.13
CA GLU A 458 -12.11 -26.37 -5.48
C GLU A 458 -11.64 -24.95 -5.84
N TYR A 459 -11.82 -23.98 -4.95
CA TYR A 459 -11.33 -22.61 -5.13
C TYR A 459 -9.80 -22.54 -5.24
N PHE A 460 -9.06 -23.33 -4.47
CA PHE A 460 -7.61 -23.46 -4.61
C PHE A 460 -7.24 -23.97 -6.01
N SER A 461 -7.96 -24.95 -6.54
CA SER A 461 -7.76 -25.48 -7.89
C SER A 461 -7.98 -24.39 -8.96
N MET A 462 -9.01 -23.55 -8.78
CA MET A 462 -9.27 -22.41 -9.68
C MET A 462 -8.20 -21.32 -9.56
N PHE A 463 -7.62 -21.11 -8.38
CA PHE A 463 -6.48 -20.22 -8.19
C PHE A 463 -5.24 -20.71 -8.95
N VAL A 464 -4.94 -22.00 -8.90
CA VAL A 464 -3.87 -22.58 -9.73
C VAL A 464 -4.18 -22.34 -11.22
N LYS A 465 -5.45 -22.50 -11.65
CA LYS A 465 -5.86 -22.20 -13.03
C LYS A 465 -5.66 -20.74 -13.43
N ASN A 466 -5.84 -19.78 -12.51
CA ASN A 466 -5.52 -18.38 -12.79
C ASN A 466 -4.03 -18.19 -13.08
N ILE A 467 -3.16 -18.77 -12.26
CA ILE A 467 -1.71 -18.68 -12.45
C ILE A 467 -1.29 -19.34 -13.77
N ILE A 468 -1.87 -20.50 -14.11
CA ILE A 468 -1.64 -21.18 -15.38
C ILE A 468 -1.94 -20.24 -16.55
N LYS A 469 -3.10 -19.56 -16.54
CA LYS A 469 -3.48 -18.64 -17.63
C LYS A 469 -2.63 -17.37 -17.66
N GLU A 470 -2.33 -16.79 -16.50
CA GLU A 470 -1.53 -15.56 -16.40
C GLU A 470 -0.10 -15.75 -16.95
N ASN A 471 0.47 -16.95 -16.80
CA ASN A 471 1.87 -17.22 -17.11
C ASN A 471 2.05 -18.23 -18.27
N ASN A 472 0.96 -18.58 -18.97
CA ASN A 472 0.95 -19.55 -20.08
C ASN A 472 1.61 -20.89 -19.75
N LEU A 473 1.27 -21.47 -18.60
CA LEU A 473 1.84 -22.75 -18.11
C LEU A 473 1.09 -23.96 -18.69
N LYS A 474 1.67 -25.16 -18.55
CA LYS A 474 0.94 -26.43 -18.74
C LYS A 474 -0.17 -26.57 -17.69
N ASP A 475 -1.24 -27.29 -18.04
CA ASP A 475 -2.29 -27.64 -17.08
C ASP A 475 -1.79 -28.66 -16.05
N PHE A 476 -2.37 -28.66 -14.85
CA PHE A 476 -1.96 -29.52 -13.74
C PHE A 476 -2.89 -30.71 -13.60
N THR A 477 -2.35 -31.88 -13.30
CA THR A 477 -3.15 -33.07 -12.96
C THR A 477 -3.81 -32.94 -11.58
N LYS A 478 -4.87 -33.71 -11.31
CA LYS A 478 -5.50 -33.79 -9.97
C LYS A 478 -4.48 -34.07 -8.86
N LYS A 479 -3.57 -35.02 -9.08
CA LYS A 479 -2.51 -35.36 -8.13
C LYS A 479 -1.56 -34.20 -7.86
N ALA A 480 -1.24 -33.40 -8.89
CA ALA A 480 -0.41 -32.20 -8.70
C ALA A 480 -1.11 -31.16 -7.80
N ILE A 481 -2.42 -30.99 -7.97
CA ILE A 481 -3.22 -30.10 -7.10
C ILE A 481 -3.26 -30.62 -5.67
N GLU A 482 -3.47 -31.93 -5.46
CA GLU A 482 -3.44 -32.55 -4.12
C GLU A 482 -2.09 -32.33 -3.43
N GLU A 483 -0.98 -32.46 -4.14
CA GLU A 483 0.37 -32.18 -3.60
C GLU A 483 0.58 -30.69 -3.26
N LEU A 484 0.06 -29.77 -4.09
CA LEU A 484 0.08 -28.33 -3.76
C LEU A 484 -0.77 -28.00 -2.53
N ILE A 485 -1.91 -28.66 -2.34
CA ILE A 485 -2.75 -28.50 -1.14
C ILE A 485 -1.99 -29.04 0.09
N LYS A 486 -1.38 -30.22 0.01
CA LYS A 486 -0.55 -30.77 1.10
C LYS A 486 0.57 -29.83 1.49
N TYR A 487 1.29 -29.29 0.50
CA TYR A 487 2.33 -28.30 0.74
C TYR A 487 1.77 -27.02 1.37
N SER A 488 0.58 -26.58 0.95
CA SER A 488 -0.10 -25.44 1.57
C SER A 488 -0.47 -25.70 3.04
N CYS A 489 -0.90 -26.91 3.38
CA CYS A 489 -1.09 -27.33 4.77
C CYS A 489 0.22 -27.32 5.57
N ARG A 490 1.32 -27.77 4.95
CA ARG A 490 2.66 -27.73 5.54
C ARG A 490 3.09 -26.30 5.85
N LEU A 491 2.89 -25.37 4.92
CA LEU A 491 3.19 -23.95 5.11
C LEU A 491 2.37 -23.29 6.22
N ASN A 492 1.16 -23.79 6.46
CA ASN A 492 0.31 -23.32 7.56
C ASN A 492 0.70 -23.97 8.90
N GLY A 493 1.32 -25.15 8.87
CA GLY A 493 1.64 -25.93 10.05
C GLY A 493 0.42 -26.61 10.66
N LYS A 494 -0.62 -26.89 9.86
CA LYS A 494 -1.86 -27.57 10.28
C LYS A 494 -2.38 -28.47 9.16
N ASN A 495 -2.81 -29.68 9.51
CA ASN A 495 -3.33 -30.65 8.55
C ASN A 495 -4.76 -30.38 8.07
N ASP A 496 -5.48 -29.45 8.71
CA ASP A 496 -6.85 -29.06 8.40
C ASP A 496 -6.98 -27.61 7.86
N LYS A 497 -5.85 -26.95 7.55
CA LYS A 497 -5.81 -25.57 7.04
C LYS A 497 -4.85 -25.41 5.87
N ILE A 498 -5.28 -24.71 4.83
CA ILE A 498 -4.48 -24.25 3.68
C ILE A 498 -3.86 -22.88 4.02
N SER A 499 -2.63 -22.64 3.60
CA SER A 499 -1.97 -21.33 3.70
C SER A 499 -2.47 -20.34 2.65
N ALA A 500 -2.77 -19.11 3.07
CA ALA A 500 -3.06 -17.97 2.18
C ALA A 500 -1.80 -17.22 1.72
N LYS A 501 -0.60 -17.78 1.92
CA LYS A 501 0.67 -17.24 1.39
C LYS A 501 0.77 -17.50 -0.13
N PHE A 502 -0.18 -16.97 -0.89
CA PHE A 502 -0.36 -17.22 -2.33
C PHE A 502 0.86 -16.88 -3.17
N GLY A 503 1.66 -15.88 -2.78
CA GLY A 503 2.90 -15.58 -3.49
C GLY A 503 3.92 -16.72 -3.45
N LEU A 504 4.07 -17.39 -2.30
CA LEU A 504 4.98 -18.52 -2.17
C LEU A 504 4.45 -19.75 -2.91
N LEU A 505 3.14 -20.00 -2.83
CA LEU A 505 2.48 -21.04 -3.62
C LEU A 505 2.63 -20.80 -5.13
N LYS A 506 2.52 -19.54 -5.59
CA LYS A 506 2.74 -19.17 -6.99
C LYS A 506 4.14 -19.53 -7.45
N ASN A 507 5.17 -19.31 -6.63
CA ASN A 507 6.54 -19.68 -6.97
C ASN A 507 6.68 -21.19 -7.16
N ILE A 508 6.15 -22.00 -6.24
CA ILE A 508 6.17 -23.46 -6.38
C ILE A 508 5.42 -23.93 -7.63
N ILE A 509 4.29 -23.31 -7.99
CA ILE A 509 3.55 -23.62 -9.23
C ILE A 509 4.42 -23.35 -10.47
N LEU A 510 5.11 -22.22 -10.52
CA LEU A 510 6.02 -21.86 -11.61
C LEU A 510 7.21 -22.84 -11.69
N GLU A 511 7.83 -23.14 -10.56
CA GLU A 511 8.94 -24.09 -10.45
C GLU A 511 8.52 -25.51 -10.86
N SER A 512 7.30 -25.93 -10.51
CA SER A 512 6.73 -27.23 -10.91
C SER A 512 6.56 -27.35 -12.42
N ASN A 513 6.10 -26.28 -13.09
CA ASN A 513 6.01 -26.24 -14.55
C ASN A 513 7.40 -26.33 -15.19
N TYR A 514 8.37 -25.55 -14.70
CA TYR A 514 9.74 -25.58 -15.19
C TYR A 514 10.38 -26.97 -15.08
N ILE A 515 10.14 -27.66 -13.97
CA ILE A 515 10.58 -29.04 -13.77
C ILE A 515 9.92 -29.97 -14.80
N SER A 516 8.59 -29.90 -14.93
CA SER A 516 7.84 -30.72 -15.88
C SER A 516 8.34 -30.57 -17.33
N GLU A 517 8.66 -29.35 -17.76
CA GLU A 517 9.21 -29.07 -19.09
C GLU A 517 10.59 -29.71 -19.32
N ARG A 518 11.43 -29.81 -18.30
CA ARG A 518 12.76 -30.42 -18.42
C ARG A 518 12.74 -31.95 -18.52
N TYR A 519 11.76 -32.61 -17.91
CA TYR A 519 11.73 -34.06 -17.85
C TYR A 519 11.13 -34.70 -19.11
N SER A 520 10.21 -34.03 -19.80
CA SER A 520 9.75 -34.47 -21.12
C SER A 520 8.92 -33.41 -21.86
N ASP A 521 9.23 -33.21 -23.15
CA ASP A 521 8.37 -32.47 -24.10
C ASP A 521 7.04 -33.18 -24.39
N THR A 522 6.93 -34.48 -24.08
CA THR A 522 5.76 -35.30 -24.41
C THR A 522 4.67 -35.32 -23.34
N ILE A 523 4.95 -34.81 -22.14
CA ILE A 523 3.95 -34.79 -21.05
C ILE A 523 3.16 -33.47 -21.14
N PRO A 524 1.85 -33.52 -21.43
CA PRO A 524 1.03 -32.32 -21.63
C PRO A 524 0.64 -31.62 -20.31
N TYR A 525 0.85 -32.26 -19.16
CA TYR A 525 0.42 -31.77 -17.85
C TYR A 525 1.54 -31.81 -16.81
N VAL A 526 1.48 -30.90 -15.83
CA VAL A 526 2.32 -30.98 -14.62
C VAL A 526 1.74 -32.04 -13.69
N ASP A 527 2.57 -33.01 -13.30
CA ASP A 527 2.20 -34.11 -12.42
C ASP A 527 2.63 -33.88 -10.95
N GLY A 528 2.16 -34.75 -10.05
CA GLY A 528 2.49 -34.63 -8.62
C GLY A 528 3.98 -34.80 -8.32
N ASN A 529 4.71 -35.58 -9.12
CA ASN A 529 6.15 -35.76 -8.94
C ASN A 529 6.92 -34.47 -9.25
N SER A 530 6.51 -33.74 -10.29
CA SER A 530 7.08 -32.44 -10.64
C SER A 530 6.90 -31.44 -9.49
N VAL A 531 5.74 -31.46 -8.82
CA VAL A 531 5.47 -30.60 -7.64
C VAL A 531 6.35 -30.99 -6.45
N LYS A 532 6.44 -32.28 -6.12
CA LYS A 532 7.31 -32.76 -5.03
C LYS A 532 8.77 -32.40 -5.27
N GLU A 533 9.24 -32.52 -6.51
CA GLU A 533 10.60 -32.15 -6.86
C GLU A 533 10.83 -30.64 -6.79
N ALA A 534 9.83 -29.82 -7.19
CA ALA A 534 9.88 -28.36 -7.04
C ALA A 534 10.06 -27.99 -5.57
N ILE A 535 9.22 -28.53 -4.69
CA ILE A 535 9.30 -28.30 -3.24
C ILE A 535 10.68 -28.69 -2.71
N LYS A 536 11.19 -29.87 -3.08
CA LYS A 536 12.51 -30.34 -2.64
C LYS A 536 13.63 -29.41 -3.10
N LYS A 537 13.62 -28.99 -4.36
CA LYS A 537 14.61 -28.03 -4.90
C LYS A 537 14.50 -26.68 -4.20
N HIS A 538 13.29 -26.23 -3.93
CA HIS A 538 13.02 -25.00 -3.21
C HIS A 538 13.59 -25.03 -1.79
N GLU A 539 13.30 -26.09 -1.02
CA GLU A 539 13.86 -26.28 0.32
C GLU A 539 15.40 -26.37 0.30
N ASN A 540 15.97 -27.06 -0.68
CA ASN A 540 17.43 -27.18 -0.83
C ASN A 540 18.13 -25.82 -1.07
N MET A 541 17.44 -24.82 -1.65
CA MET A 541 18.03 -23.49 -1.83
C MET A 541 18.34 -22.80 -0.50
N PHE A 542 17.64 -23.18 0.58
CA PHE A 542 17.76 -22.53 1.88
C PHE A 542 18.29 -23.47 2.99
N SER A 543 18.55 -24.74 2.70
CA SER A 543 18.95 -25.75 3.70
C SER A 543 20.43 -25.78 4.07
N LEU A 544 21.30 -24.97 3.47
CA LEU A 544 22.76 -25.06 3.66
C LEU A 544 23.18 -25.09 5.14
N TYR A 545 22.57 -24.25 5.97
CA TYR A 545 22.90 -24.18 7.40
C TYR A 545 22.48 -25.46 8.15
N LYS A 546 21.30 -25.99 7.83
CA LYS A 546 20.83 -27.30 8.32
C LYS A 546 21.82 -28.40 7.92
N ASP A 547 22.23 -28.43 6.66
CA ASP A 547 23.13 -29.46 6.15
C ASP A 547 24.50 -29.43 6.85
N LYS A 548 25.02 -28.24 7.16
CA LYS A 548 26.26 -28.07 7.94
C LYS A 548 26.14 -28.60 9.37
N ILE A 549 25.00 -28.38 10.03
CA ILE A 549 24.74 -28.93 11.36
C ILE A 549 24.65 -30.46 11.30
N MET A 550 23.96 -31.00 10.29
CA MET A 550 23.85 -32.44 10.07
C MET A 550 25.22 -33.09 9.79
N GLU A 551 26.09 -32.41 9.04
CA GLU A 551 27.49 -32.80 8.81
C GLU A 551 28.28 -32.85 10.13
N SER A 552 28.20 -31.80 10.97
CA SER A 552 28.86 -31.78 12.28
C SER A 552 28.38 -32.89 13.23
N ILE A 553 27.10 -33.30 13.17
CA ILE A 553 26.57 -34.44 13.93
C ILE A 553 27.13 -35.76 13.38
N LYS A 554 27.17 -35.90 12.05
CA LYS A 554 27.71 -37.09 11.38
C LYS A 554 29.19 -37.31 11.71
N ASP A 555 29.97 -36.23 11.73
CA ASP A 555 31.40 -36.27 11.99
C ASP A 555 31.74 -36.37 13.48
N GLY A 556 30.71 -36.38 14.36
CA GLY A 556 30.88 -36.49 15.81
C GLY A 556 31.38 -35.21 16.49
N GLN A 557 31.38 -34.08 15.80
CA GLN A 557 31.68 -32.77 16.38
C GLN A 557 30.55 -32.33 17.33
N LEU A 558 29.31 -32.56 16.90
CA LEU A 558 28.12 -32.42 17.74
C LEU A 558 27.71 -33.80 18.26
N ILE A 559 27.75 -33.96 19.59
CA ILE A 559 27.61 -35.26 20.24
C ILE A 559 26.15 -35.46 20.67
N LEU A 560 25.47 -36.35 19.96
CA LEU A 560 24.10 -36.79 20.22
C LEU A 560 24.00 -38.31 20.14
N GLU A 561 23.38 -38.91 21.15
CA GLU A 561 23.05 -40.33 21.16
C GLU A 561 21.60 -40.56 20.74
N THR A 562 21.37 -41.40 19.74
CA THR A 562 20.04 -41.87 19.31
C THR A 562 19.78 -43.34 19.65
N LYS A 563 20.63 -43.92 20.52
CA LYS A 563 20.63 -45.34 20.90
C LYS A 563 20.88 -45.53 22.39
N GLY A 564 20.19 -46.50 22.99
CA GLY A 564 20.45 -46.96 24.36
C GLY A 564 19.75 -46.12 25.43
N LYS A 565 20.18 -46.27 26.69
CA LYS A 565 19.60 -45.55 27.84
C LYS A 565 20.69 -44.87 28.68
N LYS A 566 20.38 -43.69 29.23
CA LYS A 566 21.30 -42.89 30.06
C LYS A 566 20.58 -42.28 31.25
N ILE A 567 21.28 -42.12 32.37
CA ILE A 567 20.76 -41.45 33.57
C ILE A 567 20.99 -39.95 33.43
N GLY A 568 19.94 -39.16 33.66
CA GLY A 568 20.01 -37.70 33.67
C GLY A 568 20.42 -37.10 32.33
N GLN A 569 20.12 -37.75 31.21
CA GLN A 569 20.43 -37.25 29.88
C GLN A 569 19.25 -37.53 28.95
N ILE A 570 18.84 -36.54 28.16
CA ILE A 570 17.72 -36.66 27.23
C ILE A 570 17.96 -35.84 25.96
N ASN A 571 17.32 -36.24 24.86
CA ASN A 571 17.28 -35.45 23.64
C ASN A 571 16.08 -34.49 23.70
N GLY A 572 16.33 -33.21 23.92
CA GLY A 572 15.36 -32.13 23.69
C GLY A 572 15.32 -31.72 22.21
N LEU A 573 14.29 -30.97 21.81
CA LEU A 573 14.15 -30.47 20.44
C LEU A 573 14.04 -28.95 20.40
N THR A 574 14.88 -28.34 19.58
CA THR A 574 14.87 -26.89 19.33
C THR A 574 14.57 -26.62 17.87
N VAL A 575 14.21 -25.37 17.56
CA VAL A 575 14.04 -24.88 16.19
C VAL A 575 15.01 -23.74 16.00
N MET A 576 15.76 -23.81 14.90
CA MET A 576 16.53 -22.68 14.41
C MET A 576 15.72 -22.00 13.31
N GLU A 577 15.38 -20.73 13.54
CA GLU A 577 14.70 -19.89 12.57
C GLU A 577 15.72 -18.91 11.98
N VAL A 578 15.93 -18.99 10.67
CA VAL A 578 16.50 -17.91 9.88
C VAL A 578 15.39 -17.31 9.02
N ASP A 579 15.50 -16.04 8.64
CA ASP A 579 14.43 -15.31 7.94
C ASP A 579 13.84 -16.06 6.72
N SER A 580 14.65 -16.89 6.06
CA SER A 580 14.28 -17.65 4.87
C SER A 580 13.91 -19.12 5.10
N TYR A 581 14.23 -19.71 6.27
CA TYR A 581 14.12 -21.15 6.49
C TYR A 581 14.13 -21.51 7.98
N SER A 582 13.31 -22.48 8.35
CA SER A 582 13.26 -23.01 9.71
C SER A 582 13.55 -24.50 9.70
N PHE A 583 14.32 -24.98 10.67
CA PHE A 583 14.62 -26.41 10.80
C PHE A 583 14.87 -26.81 12.25
N GLY A 584 14.57 -28.06 12.58
CA GLY A 584 14.72 -28.58 13.93
C GLY A 584 16.12 -29.10 14.18
N VAL A 585 16.63 -28.84 15.38
CA VAL A 585 17.92 -29.36 15.86
C VAL A 585 17.69 -30.04 17.21
N PRO A 586 17.93 -31.36 17.32
CA PRO A 586 17.93 -32.02 18.61
C PRO A 586 19.12 -31.54 19.45
N VAL A 587 18.87 -31.37 20.73
CA VAL A 587 19.86 -30.89 21.70
C VAL A 587 19.96 -31.87 22.84
N LYS A 588 21.19 -32.15 23.28
CA LYS A 588 21.42 -33.00 24.45
C LYS A 588 21.24 -32.16 25.70
N ILE A 589 20.28 -32.55 26.54
CA ILE A 589 20.03 -31.93 27.84
C ILE A 589 20.53 -32.88 28.91
N THR A 590 21.36 -32.38 29.83
CA THR A 590 21.87 -33.15 30.96
C THR A 590 21.37 -32.55 32.27
N ALA A 591 21.10 -33.43 33.23
CA ALA A 591 20.75 -33.10 34.59
C ALA A 591 21.69 -33.83 35.55
N LYS A 592 22.19 -33.11 36.55
CA LYS A 592 22.95 -33.66 37.67
C LYS A 592 22.29 -33.26 38.98
N VAL A 593 22.34 -34.15 39.95
CA VAL A 593 21.80 -33.93 41.30
C VAL A 593 22.89 -34.14 42.32
N TYR A 594 22.91 -33.31 43.35
CA TYR A 594 23.92 -33.37 44.40
C TYR A 594 23.35 -32.85 45.71
N SER A 595 24.02 -33.23 46.81
CA SER A 595 23.64 -32.81 48.15
C SER A 595 24.06 -31.35 48.38
N ALA A 596 23.14 -30.46 48.76
CA ALA A 596 23.40 -29.02 48.96
C ALA A 596 22.74 -28.48 50.24
N LYS A 597 23.25 -27.35 50.76
CA LYS A 597 22.72 -26.73 52.00
C LYS A 597 21.41 -25.97 51.78
N GLN A 598 21.12 -25.60 50.55
CA GLN A 598 19.89 -24.95 50.12
C GLN A 598 19.37 -25.69 48.89
N ALA A 599 18.05 -25.79 48.76
CA ALA A 599 17.42 -26.37 47.60
C ALA A 599 17.45 -25.34 46.46
N GLY A 600 17.72 -25.80 45.25
CA GLY A 600 17.78 -24.92 44.08
C GLY A 600 18.00 -25.68 42.79
N LEU A 601 17.48 -25.11 41.71
CA LEU A 601 17.77 -25.55 40.35
C LEU A 601 18.73 -24.54 39.71
N LEU A 602 19.96 -24.98 39.47
CA LEU A 602 20.93 -24.25 38.65
C LEU A 602 20.65 -24.56 37.18
N ASP A 603 20.19 -23.57 36.44
CA ASP A 603 20.05 -23.68 34.98
C ASP A 603 21.26 -22.99 34.37
N ILE A 604 22.19 -23.79 33.81
CA ILE A 604 23.47 -23.26 33.34
C ILE A 604 23.27 -22.22 32.23
N GLN A 605 22.25 -22.38 31.38
CA GLN A 605 21.95 -21.43 30.30
C GLN A 605 21.40 -20.12 30.86
N ARG A 606 20.49 -20.17 31.84
CA ARG A 606 20.00 -18.98 32.54
C ARG A 606 21.12 -18.24 33.27
N ASP A 607 21.90 -18.98 34.06
CA ASP A 607 22.90 -18.41 34.94
C ASP A 607 24.16 -17.95 34.17
N ALA A 608 24.34 -18.39 32.92
CA ALA A 608 25.36 -17.89 31.99
C ALA A 608 24.84 -16.80 31.02
N ASP A 609 23.63 -16.28 31.22
CA ASP A 609 22.97 -15.30 30.34
C ASP A 609 22.81 -15.76 28.87
N LEU A 610 22.74 -17.07 28.66
CA LEU A 610 22.43 -17.71 27.38
C LEU A 610 20.95 -18.10 27.27
N SER A 611 20.08 -17.60 28.17
CA SER A 611 18.64 -17.82 28.07
C SER A 611 17.79 -16.55 28.19
N GLY A 612 16.69 -16.55 27.43
CA GLY A 612 15.73 -15.47 27.38
C GLY A 612 14.60 -15.57 28.41
N LYS A 613 13.65 -14.62 28.37
CA LYS A 613 12.71 -14.40 29.49
C LYS A 613 11.71 -15.54 29.68
N ILE A 614 11.28 -16.18 28.59
CA ILE A 614 10.30 -17.27 28.65
C ILE A 614 10.98 -18.53 29.20
N HIS A 615 12.22 -18.81 28.77
CA HIS A 615 13.00 -19.92 29.32
C HIS A 615 13.27 -19.73 30.82
N ARG A 616 13.63 -18.52 31.27
CA ARG A 616 13.81 -18.25 32.72
C ARG A 616 12.54 -18.51 33.52
N LYS A 617 11.37 -18.15 32.97
CA LYS A 617 10.06 -18.43 33.59
C LYS A 617 9.82 -19.94 33.65
N SER A 618 10.17 -20.71 32.63
CA SER A 618 9.94 -22.15 32.63
C SER A 618 10.81 -22.87 33.66
N THR A 619 12.05 -22.46 33.89
CA THR A 619 12.88 -22.96 35.00
C THR A 619 12.16 -22.82 36.36
N MET A 620 11.52 -21.67 36.62
CA MET A 620 10.75 -21.44 37.84
C MET A 620 9.49 -22.33 37.93
N ILE A 621 8.85 -22.63 36.80
CA ILE A 621 7.71 -23.55 36.74
C ILE A 621 8.17 -24.97 37.10
N ILE A 622 9.31 -25.41 36.55
CA ILE A 622 9.92 -26.70 36.86
C ILE A 622 10.20 -26.81 38.36
N GLU A 623 10.82 -25.81 38.96
CA GLU A 623 11.06 -25.78 40.41
C GLU A 623 9.76 -25.97 41.21
N ASN A 624 8.74 -25.16 40.92
CA ASN A 624 7.45 -25.23 41.63
C ASN A 624 6.72 -26.57 41.41
N TYR A 625 6.81 -27.13 40.20
CA TYR A 625 6.27 -28.47 39.91
C TYR A 625 6.90 -29.53 40.83
N PHE A 626 8.22 -29.53 40.99
CA PHE A 626 8.90 -30.47 41.88
C PHE A 626 8.54 -30.26 43.35
N TYR A 627 8.54 -29.01 43.83
CA TYR A 627 8.13 -28.69 45.21
C TYR A 627 6.72 -29.20 45.52
N SER A 628 5.78 -28.97 44.61
CA SER A 628 4.38 -29.37 44.74
C SER A 628 4.20 -30.89 44.62
N LYS A 629 4.71 -31.51 43.54
CA LYS A 629 4.49 -32.93 43.23
C LYS A 629 5.04 -33.86 44.31
N TYR A 630 6.21 -33.54 44.87
CA TYR A 630 6.89 -34.39 45.85
C TYR A 630 6.78 -33.91 47.30
N HIS A 631 5.94 -32.89 47.56
CA HIS A 631 5.70 -32.33 48.89
C HIS A 631 7.00 -32.01 49.65
N LEU A 632 7.94 -31.36 48.97
CA LEU A 632 9.27 -31.07 49.51
C LEU A 632 9.18 -30.02 50.62
N ASP A 633 9.76 -30.32 51.79
CA ASP A 633 9.86 -29.39 52.92
C ASP A 633 11.24 -28.72 52.99
N GLU A 634 11.41 -27.78 53.94
CA GLU A 634 12.68 -27.07 54.19
C GLU A 634 13.85 -28.00 54.60
N HIS A 635 13.57 -29.26 54.93
CA HIS A 635 14.54 -30.28 55.30
C HIS A 635 14.83 -31.30 54.19
N MET A 636 14.19 -31.19 53.01
CA MET A 636 14.43 -32.02 51.82
C MET A 636 15.37 -31.32 50.83
N VAL A 637 16.58 -31.03 51.31
CA VAL A 637 17.52 -30.17 50.61
C VAL A 637 18.38 -30.97 49.62
N PHE A 638 18.09 -30.85 48.33
CA PHE A 638 18.98 -31.24 47.25
C PHE A 638 19.08 -30.09 46.24
N SER A 639 20.20 -30.03 45.52
CA SER A 639 20.36 -29.10 44.41
C SER A 639 20.57 -29.89 43.14
N ALA A 640 20.10 -29.32 42.04
CA ALA A 640 20.28 -29.89 40.73
C ALA A 640 20.89 -28.86 39.79
N SER A 641 21.55 -29.35 38.74
CA SER A 641 21.98 -28.53 37.62
C SER A 641 21.46 -29.09 36.32
N ILE A 642 20.95 -28.25 35.44
CA ILE A 642 20.57 -28.58 34.07
C ILE A 642 21.51 -27.85 33.10
N SER A 643 21.89 -28.54 32.02
CA SER A 643 22.69 -27.98 30.94
C SER A 643 22.16 -28.43 29.58
N PHE A 644 22.01 -27.48 28.65
CA PHE A 644 21.90 -27.74 27.22
C PHE A 644 23.31 -27.83 26.62
N GLU A 645 23.75 -29.06 26.34
CA GLU A 645 25.12 -29.33 25.93
C GLU A 645 25.39 -28.86 24.50
N GLN A 646 26.57 -28.25 24.29
CA GLN A 646 27.03 -27.72 23.00
C GLN A 646 26.08 -26.68 22.35
N VAL A 647 25.24 -26.02 23.16
CA VAL A 647 24.42 -24.87 22.75
C VAL A 647 25.11 -23.58 23.18
N TYR A 648 25.61 -22.81 22.21
CA TYR A 648 26.37 -21.57 22.44
C TYR A 648 25.60 -20.30 22.07
N SER A 649 24.45 -20.45 21.40
CA SER A 649 23.55 -19.35 21.09
C SER A 649 22.53 -19.16 22.21
N MET A 650 21.85 -18.01 22.19
CA MET A 650 20.73 -17.74 23.10
C MET A 650 19.61 -18.77 22.88
N LEU A 651 19.09 -19.31 23.99
CA LEU A 651 17.95 -20.21 24.04
C LEU A 651 16.72 -19.46 24.57
N GLU A 652 15.57 -19.60 23.92
CA GLU A 652 14.33 -18.91 24.30
C GLU A 652 13.12 -19.81 24.10
N GLY A 653 12.05 -19.54 24.86
CA GLY A 653 10.84 -20.35 24.89
C GLY A 653 10.85 -21.40 26.00
N ASP A 654 9.74 -22.12 26.13
CA ASP A 654 9.47 -23.11 27.20
C ASP A 654 9.31 -24.54 26.65
N SER A 655 9.59 -24.75 25.36
CA SER A 655 9.27 -26.01 24.68
C SER A 655 10.16 -27.21 25.04
N ALA A 656 11.19 -27.00 25.86
CA ALA A 656 12.10 -28.03 26.37
C ALA A 656 11.77 -28.48 27.80
N SER A 657 10.82 -27.83 28.48
CA SER A 657 10.62 -28.03 29.92
C SER A 657 10.18 -29.43 30.30
N LEU A 658 9.44 -30.14 29.44
CA LEU A 658 9.16 -31.56 29.64
C LEU A 658 10.46 -32.40 29.62
N ALA A 659 11.37 -32.11 28.69
CA ALA A 659 12.63 -32.84 28.59
C ALA A 659 13.52 -32.56 29.83
N GLU A 660 13.60 -31.30 30.25
CA GLU A 660 14.28 -30.88 31.48
C GLU A 660 13.75 -31.63 32.72
N VAL A 661 12.42 -31.65 32.92
CA VAL A 661 11.80 -32.41 34.02
C VAL A 661 12.13 -33.89 33.97
N LEU A 662 12.05 -34.54 32.81
CA LEU A 662 12.34 -35.96 32.67
C LEU A 662 13.81 -36.29 32.95
N SER A 663 14.74 -35.42 32.53
CA SER A 663 16.15 -35.55 32.85
C SER A 663 16.42 -35.39 34.34
N LEU A 664 15.76 -34.43 35.02
CA LEU A 664 15.83 -34.28 36.47
C LEU A 664 15.27 -35.51 37.19
N ILE A 665 14.08 -35.98 36.80
CA ILE A 665 13.46 -37.19 37.36
C ILE A 665 14.41 -38.38 37.22
N SER A 666 15.02 -38.56 36.05
CA SER A 666 16.02 -39.61 35.80
C SER A 666 17.25 -39.45 36.71
N ALA A 667 17.79 -38.24 36.83
CA ALA A 667 18.95 -37.96 37.67
C ALA A 667 18.67 -38.21 39.16
N VAL A 668 17.49 -37.83 39.66
CA VAL A 668 17.10 -38.04 41.07
C VAL A 668 16.84 -39.52 41.35
N SER A 669 16.05 -40.19 40.51
CA SER A 669 15.65 -41.60 40.70
C SER A 669 16.75 -42.60 40.37
N GLN A 670 17.79 -42.18 39.65
CA GLN A 670 18.83 -43.05 39.07
C GLN A 670 18.27 -44.07 38.06
N ILE A 671 17.09 -43.79 37.49
CA ILE A 671 16.48 -44.62 36.45
C ILE A 671 16.94 -44.11 35.07
N PRO A 672 17.53 -44.96 34.22
CA PRO A 672 17.99 -44.54 32.90
C PRO A 672 16.82 -44.35 31.93
N ILE A 673 16.86 -43.26 31.16
CA ILE A 673 15.84 -42.90 30.16
C ILE A 673 16.32 -43.16 28.73
N ASN A 674 15.36 -43.49 27.85
CA ASN A 674 15.62 -43.91 26.47
C ASN A 674 16.17 -42.78 25.60
N GLN A 675 17.34 -42.98 24.98
CA GLN A 675 17.94 -42.01 24.05
C GLN A 675 17.43 -42.16 22.61
N ASN A 676 16.71 -43.24 22.32
CA ASN A 676 16.04 -43.43 21.03
C ASN A 676 14.92 -42.40 20.82
N ILE A 677 14.41 -41.79 21.89
CA ILE A 677 13.23 -40.93 21.88
C ILE A 677 13.65 -39.51 22.25
N ALA A 678 13.31 -38.54 21.39
CA ALA A 678 13.43 -37.12 21.72
C ALA A 678 12.11 -36.55 22.24
N VAL A 679 12.19 -35.44 22.97
CA VAL A 679 11.06 -34.88 23.69
C VAL A 679 10.93 -33.38 23.45
N THR A 680 9.70 -32.94 23.23
CA THR A 680 9.32 -31.52 23.26
C THR A 680 7.96 -31.35 23.92
N GLY A 681 7.78 -30.23 24.61
CA GLY A 681 6.56 -29.89 25.32
C GLY A 681 6.85 -28.88 26.42
N SER A 682 6.01 -27.86 26.52
CA SER A 682 5.99 -26.98 27.68
C SER A 682 5.19 -27.63 28.80
N ILE A 683 5.47 -27.25 30.05
CA ILE A 683 4.74 -27.74 31.23
C ILE A 683 4.13 -26.58 32.01
N ASP A 684 2.96 -26.80 32.61
CA ASP A 684 2.46 -25.94 33.67
C ASP A 684 2.89 -26.44 35.07
N GLN A 685 2.57 -25.67 36.11
CA GLN A 685 2.91 -26.02 37.49
C GLN A 685 2.23 -27.31 38.00
N ASN A 686 1.19 -27.79 37.33
CA ASN A 686 0.49 -29.03 37.67
C ASN A 686 1.07 -30.24 36.91
N GLY A 687 2.04 -30.02 36.02
CA GLY A 687 2.63 -31.06 35.18
C GLY A 687 1.76 -31.43 33.97
N ASN A 688 0.83 -30.57 33.54
CA ASN A 688 0.14 -30.74 32.27
C ASN A 688 1.03 -30.28 31.12
N ILE A 689 1.01 -31.01 30.01
CA ILE A 689 1.79 -30.68 28.81
C ILE A 689 1.02 -29.69 27.94
N GLN A 690 1.72 -28.64 27.50
CA GLN A 690 1.19 -27.55 26.69
C GLN A 690 1.74 -27.59 25.26
N PRO A 691 0.97 -27.11 24.26
CA PRO A 691 1.40 -27.09 22.87
C PRO A 691 2.62 -26.19 22.68
N VAL A 692 3.44 -26.55 21.69
CA VAL A 692 4.66 -25.82 21.33
C VAL A 692 4.67 -25.51 19.84
N GLY A 693 5.45 -24.50 19.45
CA GLY A 693 5.70 -24.15 18.06
C GLY A 693 6.71 -25.10 17.38
N GLY A 694 6.71 -25.06 16.05
CA GLY A 694 7.70 -25.70 15.17
C GLY A 694 7.76 -27.24 15.27
N ILE A 695 6.60 -27.89 15.43
CA ILE A 695 6.53 -29.34 15.64
C ILE A 695 6.98 -30.14 14.41
N ILE A 696 6.69 -29.65 13.20
CA ILE A 696 7.13 -30.29 11.95
C ILE A 696 8.66 -30.33 11.93
N GLU A 697 9.27 -29.17 12.16
CA GLU A 697 10.71 -28.97 12.16
C GLU A 697 11.39 -29.85 13.21
N LYS A 698 10.85 -29.88 14.44
CA LYS A 698 11.37 -30.68 15.55
C LYS A 698 11.35 -32.18 15.27
N VAL A 699 10.23 -32.70 14.78
CA VAL A 699 10.07 -34.13 14.47
C VAL A 699 11.01 -34.54 13.33
N GLU A 700 11.02 -33.76 12.24
CA GLU A 700 11.90 -34.03 11.09
C GLU A 700 13.38 -33.86 11.44
N GLY A 701 13.72 -32.89 12.29
CA GLY A 701 15.08 -32.67 12.78
C GLY A 701 15.64 -33.90 13.49
N PHE A 702 14.86 -34.49 14.42
CA PHE A 702 15.29 -35.72 15.09
C PHE A 702 15.34 -36.92 14.16
N TYR A 703 14.34 -37.08 13.29
CA TYR A 703 14.34 -38.14 12.28
C TYR A 703 15.61 -38.10 11.40
N ASN A 704 16.01 -36.90 10.93
CA ASN A 704 17.21 -36.73 10.11
C ASN A 704 18.48 -37.18 10.85
N VAL A 705 18.61 -36.86 12.14
CA VAL A 705 19.73 -37.32 12.98
C VAL A 705 19.70 -38.84 13.16
N CYS A 706 18.55 -39.43 13.45
CA CYS A 706 18.40 -40.88 13.56
C CYS A 706 18.74 -41.59 12.25
N LYS A 707 18.37 -41.01 11.10
CA LYS A 707 18.70 -41.53 9.78
C LYS A 707 20.20 -41.52 9.53
N ILE A 708 20.88 -40.41 9.83
CA ILE A 708 22.35 -40.28 9.68
C ILE A 708 23.10 -41.28 10.54
N GLN A 709 22.62 -41.52 11.78
CA GLN A 709 23.22 -42.47 12.73
C GLN A 709 22.69 -43.92 12.58
N GLY A 710 21.80 -44.16 11.62
CA GLY A 710 21.17 -45.45 11.33
C GLY A 710 19.91 -45.72 12.18
N LEU A 711 18.77 -45.84 11.49
CA LEU A 711 17.48 -46.21 12.08
C LEU A 711 17.51 -47.65 12.62
N THR A 712 17.01 -47.81 13.84
CA THR A 712 16.87 -49.10 14.54
C THR A 712 15.43 -49.59 14.54
N GLY A 713 14.46 -48.71 14.24
CA GLY A 713 13.03 -49.00 14.38
C GLY A 713 12.48 -48.71 15.78
N GLU A 714 13.31 -48.25 16.72
CA GLU A 714 12.87 -47.87 18.06
C GLU A 714 12.83 -46.34 18.26
N GLN A 715 13.35 -45.58 17.29
CA GLN A 715 13.43 -44.13 17.42
C GLN A 715 12.09 -43.43 17.28
N GLY A 716 11.94 -42.28 17.94
CA GLY A 716 10.71 -41.51 17.86
C GLY A 716 10.73 -40.20 18.63
N VAL A 717 9.58 -39.54 18.70
CA VAL A 717 9.41 -38.26 19.39
C VAL A 717 8.18 -38.26 20.28
N ILE A 718 8.31 -37.70 21.49
CA ILE A 718 7.19 -37.32 22.35
C ILE A 718 6.80 -35.88 22.06
N ILE A 719 5.51 -35.64 21.81
CA ILE A 719 4.92 -34.33 21.56
C ILE A 719 3.68 -34.08 22.45
N PRO A 720 3.26 -32.82 22.63
CA PRO A 720 1.97 -32.49 23.25
C PRO A 720 0.79 -33.01 22.41
N CYS A 721 -0.26 -33.53 23.05
CA CYS A 721 -1.44 -34.05 22.34
C CYS A 721 -2.20 -32.97 21.54
N GLN A 722 -2.12 -31.71 21.95
CA GLN A 722 -2.73 -30.59 21.25
C GLN A 722 -2.03 -30.30 19.91
N ASN A 723 -0.78 -30.75 19.72
CA ASN A 723 -0.02 -30.56 18.49
C ASN A 723 -0.25 -31.63 17.42
N ILE A 724 -1.11 -32.63 17.64
CA ILE A 724 -1.37 -33.70 16.64
C ILE A 724 -1.82 -33.10 15.30
N LYS A 725 -2.66 -32.05 15.34
CA LYS A 725 -3.10 -31.33 14.12
C LYS A 725 -1.99 -30.57 13.41
N ASN A 726 -0.88 -30.30 14.09
CA ASN A 726 0.27 -29.59 13.52
C ASN A 726 1.26 -30.52 12.81
N LEU A 727 1.01 -31.83 12.78
CA LEU A 727 1.86 -32.78 12.09
C LEU A 727 1.51 -32.81 10.59
N VAL A 728 2.27 -32.02 9.80
CA VAL A 728 2.30 -32.12 8.34
C VAL A 728 3.74 -32.41 7.92
N LEU A 729 4.10 -33.69 7.99
CA LEU A 729 5.46 -34.17 7.81
C LEU A 729 5.76 -34.40 6.34
N ASN A 730 7.04 -34.45 5.97
CA ASN A 730 7.43 -34.86 4.63
C ASN A 730 7.17 -36.37 4.40
N ASP A 731 7.01 -36.74 3.12
CA ASP A 731 6.72 -38.12 2.71
C ASP A 731 7.69 -39.15 3.33
N GLU A 732 8.96 -38.79 3.48
CA GLU A 732 9.98 -39.71 3.99
C GLU A 732 9.74 -40.09 5.46
N VAL A 733 9.37 -39.12 6.29
CA VAL A 733 9.04 -39.38 7.70
C VAL A 733 7.70 -40.12 7.81
N GLU A 734 6.71 -39.76 7.00
CA GLU A 734 5.43 -40.46 6.94
C GLU A 734 5.61 -41.94 6.59
N GLU A 735 6.41 -42.24 5.55
CA GLU A 735 6.75 -43.61 5.15
C GLU A 735 7.51 -44.35 6.26
N ALA A 736 8.42 -43.70 6.98
CA ALA A 736 9.12 -44.31 8.10
C ALA A 736 8.17 -44.68 9.25
N ILE A 737 7.15 -43.86 9.52
CA ILE A 737 6.12 -44.14 10.52
C ILE A 737 5.22 -45.30 10.08
N ILE A 738 4.76 -45.29 8.83
CA ILE A 738 3.93 -46.36 8.25
C ILE A 738 4.65 -47.71 8.32
N ASN A 739 5.96 -47.72 8.02
CA ASN A 739 6.79 -48.92 8.05
C ASN A 739 7.29 -49.29 9.45
N GLY A 740 6.87 -48.58 10.51
CA GLY A 740 7.25 -48.83 11.89
C GLY A 740 8.73 -48.58 12.20
N LYS A 741 9.44 -47.82 11.36
CA LYS A 741 10.86 -47.47 11.54
C LYS A 741 11.08 -46.24 12.44
N PHE A 742 10.05 -45.43 12.62
CA PHE A 742 10.05 -44.24 13.45
C PHE A 742 8.69 -44.05 14.11
N HIS A 743 8.63 -43.47 15.31
CA HIS A 743 7.39 -43.41 16.10
C HIS A 743 7.10 -42.01 16.62
N ILE A 744 5.83 -41.67 16.78
CA ILE A 744 5.40 -40.45 17.47
C ILE A 744 4.48 -40.83 18.62
N TYR A 745 4.73 -40.25 19.79
CA TYR A 745 3.94 -40.44 20.99
C TYR A 745 3.35 -39.10 21.40
N SER A 746 2.06 -39.07 21.69
CA SER A 746 1.42 -37.86 22.24
C SER A 746 1.13 -38.03 23.72
N VAL A 747 1.45 -37.01 24.51
CA VAL A 747 1.24 -37.00 25.97
C VAL A 747 0.41 -35.80 26.42
N LYS A 748 -0.28 -35.96 27.55
CA LYS A 748 -1.09 -34.93 28.22
C LYS A 748 -0.46 -34.41 29.50
N ASN A 749 0.34 -35.23 30.18
CA ASN A 749 0.98 -34.88 31.44
C ASN A 749 2.38 -35.49 31.54
N VAL A 750 3.15 -35.05 32.54
CA VAL A 750 4.52 -35.53 32.79
C VAL A 750 4.55 -37.04 33.09
N ASP A 751 3.55 -37.57 33.80
CA ASP A 751 3.51 -38.99 34.19
C ASP A 751 3.44 -39.92 32.96
N GLU A 752 2.62 -39.60 31.95
CA GLU A 752 2.58 -40.35 30.68
C GLU A 752 3.96 -40.36 29.97
N ALA A 753 4.68 -39.24 30.00
CA ALA A 753 6.02 -39.14 29.40
C ALA A 753 7.07 -39.96 30.18
N ILE A 754 6.97 -40.02 31.50
CA ILE A 754 7.82 -40.87 32.36
C ILE A 754 7.70 -42.33 31.93
N GLU A 755 6.47 -42.81 31.73
CA GLU A 755 6.20 -44.21 31.39
C GLU A 755 6.80 -44.59 30.04
N ILE A 756 6.69 -43.70 29.03
CA ILE A 756 7.32 -43.89 27.71
C ILE A 756 8.85 -43.93 27.82
N MET A 757 9.43 -42.97 28.55
CA MET A 757 10.88 -42.80 28.57
C MET A 757 11.61 -43.85 29.41
N THR A 758 10.95 -44.40 30.42
CA THR A 758 11.55 -45.38 31.35
C THR A 758 11.10 -46.82 31.09
N GLY A 759 9.86 -47.02 30.62
CA GLY A 759 9.17 -48.32 30.58
C GLY A 759 8.63 -48.77 31.95
N ILE A 760 8.57 -47.88 32.93
CA ILE A 760 8.12 -48.12 34.31
C ILE A 760 6.93 -47.21 34.59
N LYS A 761 5.94 -47.70 35.34
CA LYS A 761 4.80 -46.88 35.76
C LYS A 761 5.25 -45.62 36.51
N ALA A 762 4.62 -44.47 36.21
CA ALA A 762 4.95 -43.22 36.89
C ALA A 762 4.60 -43.30 38.39
N GLY A 763 3.47 -43.95 38.72
CA GLY A 763 2.98 -44.15 40.08
C GLY A 763 2.12 -43.01 40.58
N LYS A 764 0.93 -43.35 41.08
CA LYS A 764 -0.02 -42.40 41.67
C LYS A 764 0.17 -42.32 43.19
N ILE A 765 -0.33 -41.25 43.78
CA ILE A 765 -0.38 -41.06 45.23
C ILE A 765 -1.56 -41.88 45.79
N ASP A 766 -1.31 -42.67 46.82
CA ASP A 766 -2.31 -43.46 47.54
C ASP A 766 -3.10 -42.61 48.57
N GLU A 767 -4.11 -43.20 49.21
CA GLU A 767 -4.93 -42.53 50.23
C GLU A 767 -4.12 -42.04 51.46
N HIS A 768 -2.89 -42.50 51.62
CA HIS A 768 -1.97 -42.15 52.70
C HIS A 768 -0.91 -41.11 52.28
N GLY A 769 -0.99 -40.58 51.06
CA GLY A 769 -0.06 -39.57 50.55
C GLY A 769 1.26 -40.13 50.04
N ASN A 770 1.40 -41.45 49.87
CA ASN A 770 2.62 -42.09 49.37
C ASN A 770 2.48 -42.51 47.91
N PHE A 771 3.58 -42.45 47.15
CA PHE A 771 3.60 -43.01 45.79
C PHE A 771 3.62 -44.54 45.81
N GLU A 772 2.93 -45.15 44.84
CA GLU A 772 2.95 -46.59 44.60
C GLU A 772 4.38 -47.16 44.59
N LYS A 773 4.63 -48.25 45.33
CA LYS A 773 5.95 -48.91 45.34
C LYS A 773 6.33 -49.40 43.94
N ASP A 774 7.64 -49.44 43.67
CA ASP A 774 8.23 -49.82 42.38
C ASP A 774 7.87 -48.89 41.20
N SER A 775 7.27 -47.73 41.47
CA SER A 775 7.05 -46.67 40.50
C SER A 775 8.20 -45.67 40.40
N VAL A 776 8.25 -44.90 39.31
CA VAL A 776 9.27 -43.86 39.13
C VAL A 776 9.13 -42.76 40.19
N ASN A 777 7.93 -42.26 40.46
CA ASN A 777 7.71 -41.19 41.43
C ASN A 777 8.08 -41.63 42.86
N TYR A 778 7.88 -42.90 43.21
CA TYR A 778 8.40 -43.47 44.46
C TYR A 778 9.94 -43.44 44.51
N GLN A 779 10.61 -43.85 43.42
CA GLN A 779 12.08 -43.83 43.35
C GLN A 779 12.66 -42.42 43.35
N VAL A 780 11.95 -41.42 42.82
CA VAL A 780 12.32 -40.01 42.95
C VAL A 780 12.34 -39.59 44.42
N LEU A 781 11.28 -39.91 45.17
CA LEU A 781 11.18 -39.57 46.59
C LEU A 781 12.25 -40.28 47.44
N GLU A 782 12.55 -41.55 47.15
CA GLU A 782 13.67 -42.28 47.77
C GLU A 782 15.05 -41.75 47.36
N GLY A 783 15.18 -41.26 46.12
CA GLY A 783 16.37 -40.57 45.63
C GLY A 783 16.65 -39.28 46.40
N ILE A 784 15.61 -38.46 46.61
CA ILE A 784 15.68 -37.23 47.41
C ILE A 784 16.09 -37.53 48.86
N LYS A 785 15.47 -38.55 49.48
CA LYS A 785 15.87 -39.01 50.83
C LYS A 785 17.32 -39.47 50.88
N ARG A 786 17.82 -40.20 49.89
CA ARG A 786 19.24 -40.61 49.80
C ARG A 786 20.17 -39.40 49.71
N LEU A 787 19.85 -38.41 48.88
CA LEU A 787 20.65 -37.20 48.71
C LEU A 787 20.77 -36.40 50.02
N LYS A 788 19.72 -36.42 50.86
CA LYS A 788 19.75 -35.84 52.22
C LYS A 788 20.75 -36.55 53.13
N HIS A 789 20.79 -37.88 53.12
CA HIS A 789 21.70 -38.65 53.99
C HIS A 789 23.19 -38.51 53.62
N LEU A 790 23.48 -38.16 52.36
CA LEU A 790 24.85 -37.93 51.88
C LEU A 790 25.43 -36.57 52.31
N HIS A 791 24.63 -35.68 52.90
CA HIS A 791 25.14 -34.43 53.48
C HIS A 791 25.86 -34.75 54.79
N PRO A 792 27.17 -34.46 54.94
CA PRO A 792 27.84 -34.68 56.20
C PRO A 792 27.27 -33.73 57.26
N THR A 793 26.30 -34.20 58.06
CA THR A 793 26.06 -33.63 59.38
C THR A 793 27.39 -33.72 60.12
N LYS A 794 28.03 -32.57 60.37
CA LYS A 794 29.24 -32.48 61.21
C LYS A 794 29.01 -33.35 62.45
N LYS A 795 29.63 -34.53 62.51
CA LYS A 795 29.90 -35.18 63.79
C LYS A 795 30.75 -34.19 64.56
N ARG A 796 30.18 -33.57 65.59
CA ARG A 796 30.93 -32.91 66.66
C ARG A 796 31.97 -33.92 67.13
N PHE A 797 33.22 -33.76 66.70
CA PHE A 797 34.34 -34.31 67.45
C PHE A 797 34.42 -33.50 68.75
N LEU A 798 33.71 -33.98 69.78
CA LEU A 798 34.13 -33.73 71.15
C LEU A 798 35.39 -34.59 71.35
N PHE A 799 36.56 -33.99 71.21
CA PHE A 799 37.74 -34.48 71.91
C PHE A 799 37.78 -33.79 73.27
N PHE A 800 37.72 -34.60 74.32
CA PHE A 800 38.02 -34.22 75.69
C PHE A 800 39.52 -33.97 75.84
N LYS A 801 39.84 -32.88 76.56
CA LYS A 801 41.14 -32.39 77.07
C LYS A 801 42.12 -31.79 76.07
#